data_AF-A0A7J3Z593-F1
#
_entry.id   AF-A0A7J3Z593-F1
#
_cell.length_a   1.000
_cell.length_b   1.000
_cell.length_c   1.000
_cell.angle_alpha   90.00
_cell.angle_beta   90.00
_cell.angle_gamma   90.00
#
_symmetry.space_group_name_H-M   'P 1'
#
loop_
_entity.id
_entity.type
_entity.pdbx_description
1 polymer ?
#
loop_
_entity_poly.entity_id
_entity_poly.type
_entity_poly.pdbx_seq_one_letter_code
_entity_poly.pdbx_strand_id
1 'polypeptide(L)'
;MSSSIDLENVEVLVNGIIKKGVAYAVGLITYLYSSVDFRYNNVVATLKPAFGVTVAEKVYNDLADVFGNIDIYTKVVIEGKEVLLIDYLRQRVLKEDVIKVVYDEAEKRLQHMPEEDRKVLSVASTIINALKTESCPAVEVHATYPSWINGIRVSSSDEENFSKLVSSVLGIDIPDVRAFFCRYLLGFIDDSASRRYYYYGLEIYPFAIPYIEALAKNVSKYITVYDKDSIRSKLNELYQKGGFAKLAVIMRSLSTRQASEFLSQFFGKPYKWLCDEVIVEGIISKCFINPLICEHVKEALYELYRETLSKLMDIFRSAFEREGYGVNCLGDCCIIAKALSRPMYIYLYPWPMDIPALEDFPGAIKAVVVQGMPAQSVLQARELQYYGSIGYLWLFVDKNRIAIASNTYRHDDHYELFNILKNHFTLEVIGTTPKELEALLASAKPVTIVSRESISRLTLPVERFGARDPLEDVVASVLKSLGFSIKVEYKVISKAGTEIEVDVWGEKIVGDMKFVVYASCKNWDRPIEVGVVREEFGRILQLPYIPHVRVIVAPTFTESAKKEALASGFVVVEAGEKAIEENLEKVYQRVYEKLNKLFMGVAPKWMQELAEKARSIAEEIKKLSEELEKAAGIR
;
A
#
# COMPACT_ATOMS: atom_id res chain seq x y z
N MET A 1 -6.75 -45.51 -41.08
CA MET A 1 -7.61 -45.10 -42.20
C MET A 1 -8.20 -43.75 -41.83
N SER A 2 -7.71 -42.68 -42.46
CA SER A 2 -8.16 -41.31 -42.23
C SER A 2 -9.51 -41.14 -42.91
N SER A 3 -10.61 -41.09 -42.16
CA SER A 3 -11.88 -40.59 -42.68
C SER A 3 -11.66 -39.15 -43.13
N SER A 4 -11.66 -38.90 -44.44
CA SER A 4 -11.59 -37.54 -44.96
C SER A 4 -12.80 -36.77 -44.46
N ILE A 5 -12.58 -35.73 -43.67
CA ILE A 5 -13.66 -34.83 -43.26
C ILE A 5 -14.16 -34.11 -44.52
N ASP A 6 -15.46 -34.21 -44.78
CA ASP A 6 -16.12 -33.50 -45.87
C ASP A 6 -16.33 -32.03 -45.46
N LEU A 7 -15.55 -31.14 -46.08
CA LEU A 7 -15.59 -29.69 -45.82
C LEU A 7 -16.97 -29.08 -46.11
N GLU A 8 -17.68 -29.57 -47.12
CA GLU A 8 -18.99 -29.04 -47.50
C GLU A 8 -20.01 -29.30 -46.39
N ASN A 9 -19.99 -30.51 -45.81
CA ASN A 9 -20.82 -30.85 -44.66
C ASN A 9 -20.49 -29.99 -43.43
N VAL A 10 -19.20 -29.73 -43.16
CA VAL A 10 -18.80 -28.87 -42.02
C VAL A 10 -19.25 -27.43 -42.23
N GLU A 11 -19.18 -26.90 -43.46
CA GLU A 11 -19.68 -25.56 -43.77
C GLU A 11 -21.19 -25.44 -43.60
N VAL A 12 -21.95 -26.45 -44.03
CA VAL A 12 -23.40 -26.50 -43.80
C VAL A 12 -23.72 -26.45 -42.30
N LEU A 13 -22.96 -27.18 -41.47
CA LEU A 13 -23.10 -27.14 -40.01
C LEU A 13 -22.82 -25.75 -39.43
N VAL A 14 -21.70 -25.13 -39.81
CA VAL A 14 -21.33 -23.76 -39.36
C VAL A 14 -22.40 -22.75 -39.75
N ASN A 15 -22.83 -22.76 -41.02
CA ASN A 15 -23.88 -21.86 -41.51
C ASN A 15 -25.22 -22.12 -40.78
N GLY A 16 -25.53 -23.39 -40.49
CA GLY A 16 -26.72 -23.78 -39.73
C GLY A 16 -26.71 -23.24 -38.31
N ILE A 17 -25.57 -23.27 -37.63
CA ILE A 17 -25.38 -22.70 -36.29
C ILE A 17 -25.54 -21.18 -36.32
N ILE A 18 -24.86 -20.49 -37.23
CA ILE A 18 -24.90 -19.01 -37.31
C ILE A 18 -26.33 -18.52 -37.58
N LYS A 19 -27.11 -19.23 -38.41
CA LYS A 19 -28.51 -18.91 -38.69
C LYS A 19 -29.43 -19.01 -37.46
N LYS A 20 -29.03 -19.69 -36.38
CA LYS A 20 -29.81 -19.73 -35.13
C LYS A 20 -29.79 -18.39 -34.36
N GLY A 21 -28.90 -17.47 -34.70
CA GLY A 21 -28.89 -16.09 -34.18
C GLY A 21 -27.55 -15.64 -33.61
N VAL A 22 -27.49 -14.39 -33.15
CA VAL A 22 -26.25 -13.72 -32.72
C VAL A 22 -25.53 -14.46 -31.58
N ALA A 23 -26.29 -14.96 -30.59
CA ALA A 23 -25.71 -15.72 -29.48
C ALA A 23 -24.98 -16.99 -29.95
N TYR A 24 -25.51 -17.66 -30.98
CA TYR A 24 -24.85 -18.83 -31.57
C TYR A 24 -23.63 -18.45 -32.41
N ALA A 25 -23.67 -17.31 -33.12
CA ALA A 25 -22.50 -16.81 -33.85
C ALA A 25 -21.34 -16.46 -32.91
N VAL A 26 -21.61 -15.67 -31.87
CA VAL A 26 -20.60 -15.31 -30.85
C VAL A 26 -20.11 -16.56 -30.11
N GLY A 27 -21.03 -17.43 -29.69
CA GLY A 27 -20.68 -18.68 -29.01
C GLY A 27 -19.81 -19.60 -29.85
N LEU A 28 -20.09 -19.73 -31.15
CA LEU A 28 -19.27 -20.52 -32.08
C LEU A 28 -17.86 -19.92 -32.22
N ILE A 29 -17.74 -18.60 -32.34
CA ILE A 29 -16.44 -17.92 -32.39
C ILE A 29 -15.67 -18.25 -31.10
N THR A 30 -16.26 -18.01 -29.93
CA THR A 30 -15.60 -18.30 -28.64
C THR A 30 -15.19 -19.77 -28.51
N TYR A 31 -16.05 -20.70 -28.93
CA TYR A 31 -15.80 -22.15 -28.90
C TYR A 31 -14.59 -22.55 -29.75
N LEU A 32 -14.46 -21.97 -30.95
CA LEU A 32 -13.35 -22.25 -31.87
C LEU A 32 -12.03 -21.61 -31.42
N TYR A 33 -12.08 -20.50 -30.66
CA TYR A 33 -10.88 -19.84 -30.14
C TYR A 33 -10.40 -20.45 -28.81
N SER A 34 -11.31 -21.03 -28.03
CA SER A 34 -10.99 -21.64 -26.74
C SER A 34 -10.24 -22.97 -26.85
N SER A 35 -9.33 -23.19 -25.92
CA SER A 35 -8.75 -24.52 -25.69
C SER A 35 -9.81 -25.51 -25.21
N VAL A 36 -9.64 -26.80 -25.52
CA VAL A 36 -10.65 -27.86 -25.29
C VAL A 36 -11.19 -27.83 -23.86
N ASP A 37 -10.30 -27.76 -22.87
CA ASP A 37 -10.63 -27.79 -21.44
C ASP A 37 -11.38 -26.53 -20.95
N PHE A 38 -11.35 -25.46 -21.74
CA PHE A 38 -11.90 -24.14 -21.38
C PHE A 38 -13.15 -23.77 -22.18
N ARG A 39 -13.53 -24.55 -23.20
CA ARG A 39 -14.67 -24.23 -24.09
C ARG A 39 -15.96 -23.93 -23.33
N TYR A 40 -16.29 -24.75 -22.33
CA TYR A 40 -17.50 -24.53 -21.52
C TYR A 40 -17.45 -23.19 -20.81
N ASN A 41 -16.39 -22.97 -20.03
CA ASN A 41 -16.22 -21.78 -19.21
C ASN A 41 -16.18 -20.51 -20.07
N ASN A 42 -15.42 -20.52 -21.16
CA ASN A 42 -15.26 -19.35 -22.03
C ASN A 42 -16.56 -19.01 -22.77
N VAL A 43 -17.25 -20.01 -23.35
CA VAL A 43 -18.54 -19.78 -24.05
C VAL A 43 -19.59 -19.26 -23.07
N VAL A 44 -19.72 -19.89 -21.90
CA VAL A 44 -20.71 -19.48 -20.91
C VAL A 44 -20.41 -18.08 -20.36
N ALA A 45 -19.15 -17.80 -20.00
CA ALA A 45 -18.72 -16.49 -19.51
C ALA A 45 -18.88 -15.38 -20.55
N THR A 46 -18.67 -15.68 -21.83
CA THR A 46 -18.88 -14.72 -22.93
C THR A 46 -20.35 -14.39 -23.14
N LEU A 47 -21.22 -15.40 -23.16
CA LEU A 47 -22.63 -15.19 -23.55
C LEU A 47 -23.51 -14.75 -22.38
N LYS A 48 -23.22 -15.19 -21.15
CA LYS A 48 -24.03 -14.90 -19.97
C LYS A 48 -24.29 -13.41 -19.75
N PRO A 49 -23.33 -12.48 -19.88
CA PRO A 49 -23.56 -11.05 -19.67
C PRO A 49 -24.54 -10.43 -20.66
N ALA A 50 -24.61 -10.96 -21.89
CA ALA A 50 -25.38 -10.40 -23.00
C ALA A 50 -26.74 -11.08 -23.21
N PHE A 51 -26.81 -12.40 -22.97
CA PHE A 51 -27.94 -13.26 -23.35
C PHE A 51 -28.52 -14.08 -22.18
N GLY A 52 -27.89 -14.02 -21.00
CA GLY A 52 -28.32 -14.77 -19.82
C GLY A 52 -27.79 -16.22 -19.79
N VAL A 53 -27.79 -16.80 -18.59
CA VAL A 53 -27.18 -18.12 -18.32
C VAL A 53 -27.84 -19.26 -19.11
N THR A 54 -29.17 -19.26 -19.20
CA THR A 54 -29.92 -20.33 -19.89
C THR A 54 -29.59 -20.39 -21.37
N VAL A 55 -29.45 -19.23 -22.03
CA VAL A 55 -29.06 -19.17 -23.45
C VAL A 55 -27.60 -19.59 -23.60
N ALA A 56 -26.72 -19.11 -22.72
CA ALA A 56 -25.30 -19.42 -22.76
C ALA A 56 -25.02 -20.94 -22.66
N GLU A 57 -25.61 -21.61 -21.68
CA GLU A 57 -25.48 -23.07 -21.48
C GLU A 57 -26.07 -23.85 -22.65
N LYS A 58 -27.26 -23.45 -23.14
CA LYS A 58 -27.88 -24.08 -24.30
C LYS A 58 -27.00 -23.98 -25.55
N VAL A 59 -26.45 -22.79 -25.83
CA VAL A 59 -25.58 -22.58 -26.98
C VAL A 59 -24.33 -23.47 -26.88
N TYR A 60 -23.70 -23.55 -25.70
CA TYR A 60 -22.56 -24.46 -25.52
C TYR A 60 -22.95 -25.92 -25.78
N ASN A 61 -24.04 -26.41 -25.21
CA ASN A 61 -24.45 -27.81 -25.37
C ASN A 61 -24.73 -28.13 -26.84
N ASP A 62 -25.47 -27.27 -27.55
CA ASP A 62 -25.70 -27.41 -28.99
C ASP A 62 -24.38 -27.45 -29.79
N LEU A 63 -23.39 -26.62 -29.43
CA LEU A 63 -22.07 -26.61 -30.08
C LEU A 63 -21.26 -27.86 -29.77
N ALA A 64 -21.28 -28.32 -28.51
CA ALA A 64 -20.61 -29.54 -28.08
C ALA A 64 -21.21 -30.78 -28.76
N ASP A 65 -22.53 -30.82 -28.95
CA ASP A 65 -23.21 -31.91 -29.66
C ASP A 65 -22.83 -31.94 -31.14
N VAL A 66 -22.77 -30.77 -31.80
CA VAL A 66 -22.46 -30.67 -33.23
C VAL A 66 -20.98 -30.94 -33.51
N PHE A 67 -20.07 -30.38 -32.71
CA PHE A 67 -18.63 -30.45 -32.95
C PHE A 67 -17.90 -31.49 -32.09
N GLY A 68 -18.56 -32.15 -31.14
CA GLY A 68 -17.93 -33.08 -30.20
C GLY A 68 -17.33 -34.31 -30.85
N ASN A 69 -17.88 -34.74 -31.99
CA ASN A 69 -17.38 -35.87 -32.78
C ASN A 69 -16.50 -35.43 -33.97
N ILE A 70 -16.27 -34.13 -34.13
CA ILE A 70 -15.43 -33.58 -35.21
C ILE A 70 -14.05 -33.31 -34.63
N ASP A 71 -13.04 -34.02 -35.14
CA ASP A 71 -11.65 -33.69 -34.84
C ASP A 71 -11.25 -32.40 -35.57
N ILE A 72 -11.45 -31.26 -34.91
CA ILE A 72 -11.12 -29.95 -35.47
C ILE A 72 -9.61 -29.72 -35.63
N TYR A 73 -8.76 -30.59 -35.08
CA TYR A 73 -7.31 -30.53 -35.25
C TYR A 73 -6.81 -31.40 -36.40
N THR A 74 -7.72 -32.06 -37.14
CA THR A 74 -7.34 -32.75 -38.36
C THR A 74 -6.89 -31.77 -39.44
N LYS A 75 -6.09 -32.27 -40.37
CA LYS A 75 -5.66 -31.51 -41.55
C LYS A 75 -6.63 -31.73 -42.71
N VAL A 76 -6.96 -30.65 -43.41
CA VAL A 76 -7.84 -30.62 -44.58
C VAL A 76 -7.13 -29.94 -45.75
N VAL A 77 -7.47 -30.32 -46.98
CA VAL A 77 -6.88 -29.72 -48.19
C VAL A 77 -7.83 -28.69 -48.76
N ILE A 78 -7.39 -27.44 -48.81
CA ILE A 78 -8.14 -26.30 -49.35
C ILE A 78 -7.30 -25.65 -50.43
N GLU A 79 -7.84 -25.58 -51.65
CA GLU A 79 -7.13 -25.02 -52.82
C GLU A 79 -5.72 -25.61 -53.02
N GLY A 80 -5.57 -26.91 -52.74
CA GLY A 80 -4.30 -27.63 -52.86
C GLY A 80 -3.31 -27.40 -51.71
N LYS A 81 -3.68 -26.67 -50.66
CA LYS A 81 -2.86 -26.45 -49.46
C LYS A 81 -3.43 -27.22 -48.26
N GLU A 82 -2.55 -27.86 -47.50
CA GLU A 82 -2.90 -28.56 -46.27
C GLU A 82 -2.99 -27.55 -45.11
N VAL A 83 -4.17 -27.41 -44.50
CA VAL A 83 -4.44 -26.51 -43.37
C VAL A 83 -5.15 -27.25 -42.24
N LEU A 84 -5.03 -26.80 -40.99
CA LEU A 84 -5.83 -27.38 -39.90
C LEU A 84 -7.29 -26.95 -40.05
N LEU A 85 -8.22 -27.87 -39.80
CA LEU A 85 -9.65 -27.58 -39.90
C LEU A 85 -10.05 -26.43 -38.97
N ILE A 86 -9.52 -26.37 -37.75
CA ILE A 86 -9.79 -25.28 -36.80
C ILE A 86 -9.38 -23.91 -37.37
N ASP A 87 -8.27 -23.80 -38.08
CA ASP A 87 -7.79 -22.54 -38.64
C ASP A 87 -8.69 -22.09 -39.80
N TYR A 88 -9.14 -23.05 -40.61
CA TYR A 88 -10.15 -22.79 -41.65
C TYR A 88 -11.47 -22.29 -41.06
N LEU A 89 -11.98 -22.98 -40.03
CA LEU A 89 -13.24 -22.61 -39.38
C LEU A 89 -13.16 -21.23 -38.72
N ARG A 90 -12.04 -20.92 -38.07
CA ARG A 90 -11.76 -19.59 -37.51
C ARG A 90 -11.84 -18.51 -38.58
N GLN A 91 -11.23 -18.70 -39.75
CA GLN A 91 -11.34 -17.75 -40.86
C GLN A 91 -12.79 -17.65 -41.39
N ARG A 92 -13.53 -18.76 -41.46
CA ARG A 92 -14.91 -18.77 -41.97
C ARG A 92 -15.87 -17.98 -41.09
N VAL A 93 -15.76 -18.11 -39.76
CA VAL A 93 -16.64 -17.41 -38.81
C VAL A 93 -16.33 -15.92 -38.66
N LEU A 94 -15.19 -15.48 -39.19
CA LEU A 94 -14.78 -14.07 -39.26
C LEU A 94 -15.12 -13.39 -40.59
N LYS A 95 -15.78 -14.09 -41.53
CA LYS A 95 -16.23 -13.46 -42.78
C LYS A 95 -17.25 -12.34 -42.50
N GLU A 96 -17.28 -11.37 -43.40
CA GLU A 96 -18.07 -10.14 -43.28
C GLU A 96 -19.56 -10.40 -43.03
N ASP A 97 -20.12 -11.45 -43.63
CA ASP A 97 -21.52 -11.86 -43.45
C ASP A 97 -21.85 -12.22 -42.00
N VAL A 98 -20.93 -12.86 -41.29
CA VAL A 98 -21.09 -13.28 -39.90
C VAL A 98 -20.81 -12.11 -38.95
N ILE A 99 -19.70 -11.42 -39.17
CA ILE A 99 -19.26 -10.30 -38.33
C ILE A 99 -20.24 -9.14 -38.38
N LYS A 100 -20.88 -8.88 -39.53
CA LYS A 100 -21.89 -7.84 -39.66
C LYS A 100 -23.07 -8.05 -38.70
N VAL A 101 -23.52 -9.29 -38.50
CA VAL A 101 -24.62 -9.58 -37.56
C VAL A 101 -24.20 -9.29 -36.11
N VAL A 102 -22.96 -9.59 -35.75
CA VAL A 102 -22.40 -9.28 -34.43
C VAL A 102 -22.26 -7.76 -34.25
N TYR A 103 -21.76 -7.07 -35.28
CA TYR A 103 -21.62 -5.61 -35.30
C TYR A 103 -22.98 -4.91 -35.12
N ASP A 104 -24.00 -5.28 -35.90
CA ASP A 104 -25.33 -4.66 -35.84
C ASP A 104 -25.98 -4.82 -34.45
N GLU A 105 -25.75 -5.96 -33.78
CA GLU A 105 -26.23 -6.19 -32.42
C GLU A 105 -25.42 -5.41 -31.37
N ALA A 106 -24.09 -5.32 -31.53
CA ALA A 106 -23.25 -4.51 -30.66
C ALA A 106 -23.64 -3.02 -30.73
N GLU A 107 -23.91 -2.50 -31.93
CA GLU A 107 -24.35 -1.11 -32.11
C GLU A 107 -25.64 -0.81 -31.36
N LYS A 108 -26.66 -1.68 -31.48
CA LYS A 108 -27.91 -1.55 -30.73
C LYS A 108 -27.69 -1.52 -29.21
N ARG A 109 -26.78 -2.36 -28.72
CA ARG A 109 -26.47 -2.47 -27.28
C ARG A 109 -25.76 -1.22 -26.78
N LEU A 110 -24.81 -0.68 -27.54
CA LEU A 110 -24.11 0.56 -27.21
C LEU A 110 -25.06 1.77 -27.12
N GLN A 111 -26.08 1.82 -27.98
CA GLN A 111 -27.10 2.89 -27.98
C GLN A 111 -27.96 2.89 -26.70
N HIS A 112 -28.21 1.72 -26.10
CA HIS A 112 -29.05 1.56 -24.92
C HIS A 112 -28.25 1.36 -23.62
N MET A 113 -26.93 1.58 -23.65
CA MET A 113 -26.05 1.40 -22.49
C MET A 113 -26.34 2.44 -21.39
N PRO A 114 -26.63 1.99 -20.15
CA PRO A 114 -26.76 2.86 -18.98
C PRO A 114 -25.48 3.65 -18.70
N GLU A 115 -25.61 4.83 -18.10
CA GLU A 115 -24.46 5.71 -17.85
C GLU A 115 -23.42 5.11 -16.89
N GLU A 116 -23.86 4.35 -15.87
CA GLU A 116 -22.94 3.67 -14.94
C GLU A 116 -22.07 2.62 -15.65
N ASP A 117 -22.65 1.85 -16.58
CA ASP A 117 -21.91 0.88 -17.39
C ASP A 117 -21.01 1.61 -18.41
N ARG A 118 -21.46 2.75 -18.94
CA ARG A 118 -20.67 3.61 -19.84
C ARG A 118 -19.43 4.15 -19.14
N LYS A 119 -19.55 4.57 -17.88
CA LYS A 119 -18.41 5.00 -17.05
C LYS A 119 -17.35 3.90 -16.93
N VAL A 120 -17.75 2.67 -16.59
CA VAL A 120 -16.83 1.53 -16.45
C VAL A 120 -16.13 1.23 -17.78
N LEU A 121 -16.90 1.12 -18.87
CA LEU A 121 -16.35 0.85 -20.20
C LEU A 121 -15.46 1.97 -20.71
N SER A 122 -15.78 3.24 -20.44
CA SER A 122 -14.93 4.38 -20.79
C SER A 122 -13.59 4.31 -20.10
N VAL A 123 -13.55 4.07 -18.79
CA VAL A 123 -12.26 3.96 -18.07
C VAL A 123 -11.47 2.74 -18.55
N ALA A 124 -12.12 1.58 -18.69
CA ALA A 124 -11.48 0.38 -19.21
C ALA A 124 -10.92 0.57 -20.63
N SER A 125 -11.65 1.27 -21.50
CA SER A 125 -11.21 1.60 -22.86
C SER A 125 -10.00 2.54 -22.88
N THR A 126 -9.97 3.53 -21.98
CA THR A 126 -8.80 4.42 -21.84
C THR A 126 -7.57 3.65 -21.36
N ILE A 127 -7.75 2.75 -20.39
CA ILE A 127 -6.66 1.88 -19.90
C ILE A 127 -6.13 1.00 -21.03
N ILE A 128 -7.01 0.36 -21.82
CA ILE A 128 -6.62 -0.42 -23.00
C ILE A 128 -5.79 0.45 -23.96
N ASN A 129 -6.23 1.67 -24.24
CA ASN A 129 -5.51 2.56 -25.15
C ASN A 129 -4.14 2.99 -24.61
N ALA A 130 -4.01 3.27 -23.31
CA ALA A 130 -2.74 3.60 -22.69
C ALA A 130 -1.74 2.42 -22.75
N LEU A 131 -2.22 1.21 -22.45
CA LEU A 131 -1.38 0.00 -22.44
C LEU A 131 -0.96 -0.50 -23.83
N LYS A 132 -1.55 0.02 -24.92
CA LYS A 132 -1.07 -0.25 -26.29
C LYS A 132 0.30 0.37 -26.55
N THR A 133 0.59 1.50 -25.92
CA THR A 133 1.79 2.31 -26.18
C THR A 133 2.75 2.34 -25.01
N GLU A 134 2.25 2.15 -23.79
CA GLU A 134 3.02 2.24 -22.55
C GLU A 134 3.07 0.89 -21.83
N SER A 135 4.22 0.56 -21.27
CA SER A 135 4.38 -0.65 -20.46
C SER A 135 4.10 -0.36 -18.99
N CYS A 136 2.92 -0.74 -18.50
CA CYS A 136 2.62 -0.78 -17.06
C CYS A 136 2.47 -2.25 -16.63
N PRO A 137 3.16 -2.71 -15.58
CA PRO A 137 3.11 -4.11 -15.16
C PRO A 137 1.75 -4.47 -14.54
N ALA A 138 0.98 -5.34 -15.18
CA ALA A 138 -0.16 -6.08 -14.61
C ALA A 138 -0.99 -6.76 -15.71
N VAL A 139 -1.17 -6.03 -16.81
CA VAL A 139 -2.07 -6.34 -17.91
C VAL A 139 -1.33 -6.05 -19.20
N GLU A 140 -1.36 -7.01 -20.11
CA GLU A 140 -0.78 -6.87 -21.45
C GLU A 140 -1.89 -6.58 -22.45
N VAL A 141 -1.65 -5.63 -23.33
CA VAL A 141 -2.54 -5.32 -24.46
C VAL A 141 -1.73 -5.46 -25.74
N HIS A 142 -2.13 -6.38 -26.60
CA HIS A 142 -1.46 -6.63 -27.87
C HIS A 142 -2.47 -6.93 -28.98
N ALA A 143 -2.03 -6.82 -30.22
CA ALA A 143 -2.83 -7.29 -31.35
C ALA A 143 -3.02 -8.81 -31.25
N THR A 144 -4.25 -9.29 -31.48
CA THR A 144 -4.57 -10.72 -31.35
C THR A 144 -3.65 -11.58 -32.22
N TYR A 145 -3.03 -12.59 -31.61
CA TYR A 145 -2.25 -13.62 -32.32
C TYR A 145 -2.93 -14.99 -32.22
N PRO A 146 -3.07 -15.75 -33.32
CA PRO A 146 -2.62 -15.43 -34.68
C PRO A 146 -3.45 -14.28 -35.30
N SER A 147 -2.82 -13.54 -36.23
CA SER A 147 -3.27 -12.26 -36.81
C SER A 147 -4.61 -12.28 -37.56
N TRP A 148 -5.35 -13.39 -37.54
CA TRP A 148 -6.56 -13.57 -38.36
C TRP A 148 -7.76 -12.76 -37.86
N ILE A 149 -7.80 -12.39 -36.57
CA ILE A 149 -8.84 -11.50 -36.04
C ILE A 149 -8.49 -10.04 -36.32
N ASN A 150 -7.22 -9.62 -36.39
CA ASN A 150 -6.80 -8.20 -36.39
C ASN A 150 -7.41 -7.37 -35.24
N GLY A 151 -7.76 -8.03 -34.13
CA GLY A 151 -8.40 -7.45 -32.96
C GLY A 151 -7.42 -7.03 -31.88
N ILE A 152 -7.96 -6.74 -30.69
CA ILE A 152 -7.17 -6.45 -29.49
C ILE A 152 -7.36 -7.60 -28.50
N ARG A 153 -6.26 -8.14 -28.01
CA ARG A 153 -6.24 -9.03 -26.86
C ARG A 153 -5.80 -8.27 -25.62
N VAL A 154 -6.58 -8.38 -24.55
CA VAL A 154 -6.22 -7.94 -23.20
C VAL A 154 -5.99 -9.19 -22.37
N SER A 155 -4.82 -9.31 -21.75
CA SER A 155 -4.46 -10.52 -21.01
C SER A 155 -3.69 -10.26 -19.73
N SER A 156 -3.84 -11.19 -18.78
CA SER A 156 -3.05 -11.24 -17.54
C SER A 156 -2.83 -12.67 -17.08
N SER A 157 -1.77 -12.92 -16.30
CA SER A 157 -1.42 -14.24 -15.76
C SER A 157 -1.71 -14.32 -14.26
N ASP A 158 -2.07 -15.53 -13.81
CA ASP A 158 -2.31 -16.00 -12.44
C ASP A 158 -3.48 -15.35 -11.70
N GLU A 159 -3.79 -14.09 -12.02
CA GLU A 159 -4.93 -13.36 -11.52
C GLU A 159 -5.58 -12.55 -12.65
N GLU A 160 -6.90 -12.40 -12.58
CA GLU A 160 -7.64 -11.47 -13.45
C GLU A 160 -7.30 -10.04 -13.00
N ASN A 161 -6.29 -9.46 -13.64
CA ASN A 161 -5.74 -8.16 -13.24
C ASN A 161 -6.40 -6.99 -13.93
N PHE A 162 -7.11 -7.21 -15.04
CA PHE A 162 -7.74 -6.13 -15.78
C PHE A 162 -8.90 -5.51 -14.99
N SER A 163 -9.77 -6.32 -14.38
CA SER A 163 -10.84 -5.78 -13.53
C SER A 163 -10.30 -5.12 -12.28
N LYS A 164 -9.24 -5.67 -11.67
CA LYS A 164 -8.59 -5.07 -10.50
C LYS A 164 -7.95 -3.73 -10.81
N LEU A 165 -7.30 -3.59 -11.96
CA LEU A 165 -6.70 -2.34 -12.45
C LEU A 165 -7.76 -1.28 -12.76
N VAL A 166 -8.84 -1.66 -13.42
CA VAL A 166 -9.95 -0.73 -13.70
C VAL A 166 -10.61 -0.29 -12.39
N SER A 167 -10.80 -1.22 -11.44
CA SER A 167 -11.34 -0.94 -10.11
C SER A 167 -10.43 0.01 -9.32
N SER A 168 -9.10 -0.15 -9.41
CA SER A 168 -8.14 0.71 -8.71
C SER A 168 -8.16 2.14 -9.23
N VAL A 169 -8.41 2.34 -10.54
CA VAL A 169 -8.54 3.67 -11.15
C VAL A 169 -9.90 4.30 -10.84
N LEU A 170 -10.98 3.52 -10.86
CA LEU A 170 -12.32 4.01 -10.56
C LEU A 170 -12.58 4.26 -9.06
N GLY A 171 -11.80 3.62 -8.17
CA GLY A 171 -12.02 3.66 -6.72
C GLY A 171 -13.24 2.84 -6.25
N ILE A 172 -13.81 2.00 -7.11
CA ILE A 172 -14.92 1.09 -6.81
C ILE A 172 -14.56 -0.32 -7.25
N ASP A 173 -15.02 -1.33 -6.51
CA ASP A 173 -14.73 -2.73 -6.81
C ASP A 173 -15.67 -3.24 -7.91
N ILE A 174 -15.11 -3.55 -9.07
CA ILE A 174 -15.82 -4.16 -10.21
C ILE A 174 -15.32 -5.60 -10.36
N PRO A 175 -16.15 -6.61 -10.02
CA PRO A 175 -15.71 -8.00 -9.98
C PRO A 175 -15.23 -8.55 -11.33
N ASP A 176 -15.86 -8.14 -12.43
CA ASP A 176 -15.49 -8.57 -13.79
C ASP A 176 -15.82 -7.49 -14.82
N VAL A 177 -14.79 -6.76 -15.24
CA VAL A 177 -14.89 -5.73 -16.28
C VAL A 177 -15.04 -6.34 -17.67
N ARG A 178 -14.50 -7.55 -17.89
CA ARG A 178 -14.56 -8.23 -19.19
C ARG A 178 -16.00 -8.53 -19.57
N ALA A 179 -16.86 -8.81 -18.58
CA ALA A 179 -18.29 -8.99 -18.77
C ALA A 179 -18.98 -7.77 -19.43
N PHE A 180 -18.48 -6.54 -19.25
CA PHE A 180 -19.03 -5.36 -19.93
C PHE A 180 -18.66 -5.34 -21.41
N PHE A 181 -17.44 -5.75 -21.76
CA PHE A 181 -17.04 -5.91 -23.16
C PHE A 181 -17.86 -7.02 -23.85
N CYS A 182 -18.07 -8.14 -23.17
CA CYS A 182 -18.95 -9.20 -23.66
C CYS A 182 -20.42 -8.74 -23.79
N ARG A 183 -20.92 -7.94 -22.85
CA ARG A 183 -22.31 -7.47 -22.86
C ARG A 183 -22.60 -6.49 -24.00
N TYR A 184 -21.69 -5.56 -24.27
CA TYR A 184 -21.96 -4.39 -25.12
C TYR A 184 -21.20 -4.40 -26.44
N LEU A 185 -19.96 -4.86 -26.46
CA LEU A 185 -19.13 -4.96 -27.67
C LEU A 185 -19.09 -6.38 -28.24
N LEU A 186 -19.77 -7.31 -27.56
CA LEU A 186 -19.79 -8.75 -27.87
C LEU A 186 -18.38 -9.38 -27.96
N GLY A 187 -17.37 -8.76 -27.34
CA GLY A 187 -16.05 -9.38 -27.18
C GLY A 187 -16.15 -10.71 -26.43
N PHE A 188 -15.09 -11.53 -26.46
CA PHE A 188 -15.16 -12.88 -25.92
C PHE A 188 -14.01 -13.21 -24.98
N ILE A 189 -14.30 -14.10 -24.03
CA ILE A 189 -13.35 -14.62 -23.06
C ILE A 189 -12.47 -15.69 -23.72
N ASP A 190 -11.17 -15.59 -23.51
CA ASP A 190 -10.16 -16.57 -23.95
C ASP A 190 -9.26 -16.97 -22.78
N ASP A 191 -9.90 -17.42 -21.69
CA ASP A 191 -9.16 -17.97 -20.55
C ASP A 191 -8.54 -19.31 -20.94
N SER A 192 -7.34 -19.56 -20.43
CA SER A 192 -6.59 -20.78 -20.70
C SER A 192 -5.62 -21.09 -19.56
N ALA A 193 -4.99 -22.26 -19.57
CA ALA A 193 -3.95 -22.59 -18.62
C ALA A 193 -2.79 -23.32 -19.29
N SER A 194 -1.59 -23.07 -18.76
CA SER A 194 -0.42 -23.92 -18.97
C SER A 194 -0.15 -24.75 -17.71
N ARG A 195 0.88 -25.60 -17.73
CA ARG A 195 1.31 -26.37 -16.55
C ARG A 195 1.65 -25.49 -15.34
N ARG A 196 1.98 -24.22 -15.53
CA ARG A 196 2.50 -23.33 -14.48
C ARG A 196 1.61 -22.13 -14.20
N TYR A 197 0.83 -21.69 -15.18
CA TYR A 197 0.13 -20.40 -15.12
C TYR A 197 -1.29 -20.55 -15.63
N TYR A 198 -2.20 -19.82 -15.01
CA TYR A 198 -3.53 -19.57 -15.54
C TYR A 198 -3.52 -18.23 -16.27
N TYR A 199 -4.13 -18.15 -17.44
CA TYR A 199 -4.21 -16.94 -18.25
C TYR A 199 -5.65 -16.47 -18.34
N TYR A 200 -5.86 -15.19 -18.06
CA TYR A 200 -7.14 -14.51 -18.20
C TYR A 200 -7.10 -13.67 -19.47
N GLY A 201 -8.03 -13.92 -20.39
CA GLY A 201 -8.05 -13.28 -21.71
C GLY A 201 -9.40 -12.61 -22.01
N LEU A 202 -9.33 -11.45 -22.66
CA LEU A 202 -10.44 -10.80 -23.33
C LEU A 202 -10.03 -10.45 -24.76
N GLU A 203 -10.80 -10.94 -25.73
CA GLU A 203 -10.62 -10.67 -27.15
C GLU A 203 -11.68 -9.67 -27.62
N ILE A 204 -11.22 -8.65 -28.34
CA ILE A 204 -12.05 -7.57 -28.85
C ILE A 204 -11.94 -7.51 -30.38
N TYR A 205 -13.08 -7.53 -31.05
CA TYR A 205 -13.15 -7.50 -32.51
C TYR A 205 -12.60 -6.19 -33.11
N PRO A 206 -12.11 -6.22 -34.37
CA PRO A 206 -11.63 -5.03 -35.07
C PRO A 206 -12.66 -3.91 -35.18
N PHE A 207 -13.91 -4.27 -35.48
CA PHE A 207 -14.98 -3.28 -35.62
C PHE A 207 -15.26 -2.53 -34.30
N ALA A 208 -14.88 -3.11 -33.15
CA ALA A 208 -15.10 -2.51 -31.84
C ALA A 208 -14.03 -1.45 -31.50
N ILE A 209 -12.90 -1.43 -32.20
CA ILE A 209 -11.77 -0.53 -31.91
C ILE A 209 -12.18 0.96 -31.98
N PRO A 210 -12.90 1.44 -33.01
CA PRO A 210 -13.37 2.83 -33.05
C PRO A 210 -14.29 3.20 -31.86
N TYR A 211 -15.07 2.24 -31.35
CA TYR A 211 -15.92 2.47 -30.18
C TYR A 211 -15.10 2.56 -28.88
N ILE A 212 -14.06 1.74 -28.72
CA ILE A 212 -13.09 1.86 -27.61
C ILE A 212 -12.44 3.24 -27.62
N GLU A 213 -11.99 3.72 -28.78
CA GLU A 213 -11.38 5.04 -28.92
C GLU A 213 -12.37 6.18 -28.61
N ALA A 214 -13.62 6.05 -29.05
CA ALA A 214 -14.66 7.04 -28.74
C ALA A 214 -15.03 7.06 -27.25
N LEU A 215 -15.13 5.89 -26.62
CA LEU A 215 -15.38 5.76 -25.18
C LEU A 215 -14.23 6.34 -24.36
N ALA A 216 -12.99 6.12 -24.77
CA ALA A 216 -11.79 6.62 -24.10
C ALA A 216 -11.69 8.16 -24.08
N LYS A 217 -12.13 8.83 -25.16
CA LYS A 217 -12.12 10.31 -25.25
C LYS A 217 -12.99 10.99 -24.19
N ASN A 218 -13.97 10.29 -23.62
CA ASN A 218 -14.88 10.83 -22.61
C ASN A 218 -14.42 10.60 -21.16
N VAL A 219 -13.24 10.03 -20.95
CA VAL A 219 -12.77 9.60 -19.63
C VAL A 219 -12.64 10.73 -18.61
N SER A 220 -12.33 11.95 -19.06
CA SER A 220 -12.22 13.14 -18.21
C SER A 220 -13.52 13.54 -17.52
N LYS A 221 -14.67 13.02 -17.99
CA LYS A 221 -15.96 13.17 -17.31
C LYS A 221 -16.07 12.32 -16.05
N TYR A 222 -15.26 11.26 -15.94
CA TYR A 222 -15.42 10.22 -14.92
C TYR A 222 -14.27 10.18 -13.91
N ILE A 223 -13.05 10.50 -14.33
CA ILE A 223 -11.86 10.47 -13.48
C ILE A 223 -10.95 11.67 -13.74
N THR A 224 -10.25 12.08 -12.70
CA THR A 224 -9.18 13.09 -12.79
C THR A 224 -7.86 12.40 -13.13
N VAL A 225 -7.21 12.85 -14.20
CA VAL A 225 -5.86 12.41 -14.58
C VAL A 225 -4.89 13.53 -14.23
N TYR A 226 -3.93 13.24 -13.34
CA TYR A 226 -2.95 14.23 -12.90
C TYR A 226 -1.89 14.50 -13.98
N ASP A 227 -1.49 15.76 -14.10
CA ASP A 227 -0.33 16.16 -14.90
C ASP A 227 0.99 15.82 -14.19
N LYS A 228 2.09 15.92 -14.93
CA LYS A 228 3.43 15.57 -14.45
C LYS A 228 3.88 16.39 -13.23
N ASP A 229 3.56 17.68 -13.16
CA ASP A 229 3.98 18.54 -12.06
C ASP A 229 3.17 18.24 -10.79
N SER A 230 1.87 17.97 -10.94
CA SER A 230 1.01 17.48 -9.86
C SER A 230 1.52 16.15 -9.28
N ILE A 231 1.93 15.22 -10.13
CA ILE A 231 2.52 13.94 -9.70
C ILE A 231 3.83 14.17 -8.95
N ARG A 232 4.74 14.97 -9.51
CA ARG A 232 6.03 15.29 -8.87
C ARG A 232 5.84 15.95 -7.51
N SER A 233 4.88 16.87 -7.39
CA SER A 233 4.55 17.54 -6.13
C SER A 233 4.06 16.55 -5.07
N LYS A 234 3.11 15.66 -5.43
CA LYS A 234 2.60 14.62 -4.53
C LYS A 234 3.69 13.64 -4.06
N LEU A 235 4.56 13.18 -4.97
CA LEU A 235 5.66 12.27 -4.60
C LEU A 235 6.68 12.95 -3.69
N ASN A 236 7.00 14.23 -3.94
CA ASN A 236 7.84 15.03 -3.06
C ASN A 236 7.24 15.18 -1.66
N GLU A 237 5.94 15.48 -1.58
CA GLU A 237 5.23 15.60 -0.31
C GLU A 237 5.30 14.30 0.50
N LEU A 238 5.15 13.15 -0.15
CA LEU A 238 5.31 11.83 0.48
C LEU A 238 6.71 11.68 1.07
N TYR A 239 7.76 12.02 0.33
CA TYR A 239 9.13 11.95 0.83
C TYR A 239 9.35 12.85 2.05
N GLN A 240 8.93 14.13 1.96
CA GLN A 240 9.10 15.09 3.06
C GLN A 240 8.38 14.68 4.35
N LYS A 241 7.25 13.96 4.24
CA LYS A 241 6.50 13.43 5.37
C LYS A 241 7.01 12.09 5.89
N GLY A 242 8.12 11.55 5.36
CA GLY A 242 8.64 10.24 5.73
C GLY A 242 7.79 9.07 5.22
N GLY A 243 7.04 9.28 4.14
CA GLY A 243 6.17 8.30 3.49
C GLY A 243 6.92 7.20 2.73
N PHE A 244 8.02 6.69 3.28
CA PHE A 244 8.92 5.73 2.61
C PHE A 244 8.23 4.43 2.21
N ALA A 245 7.27 3.93 3.00
CA ALA A 245 6.48 2.75 2.63
C ALA A 245 5.71 2.95 1.33
N LYS A 246 5.13 4.15 1.13
CA LYS A 246 4.39 4.47 -0.09
C LYS A 246 5.33 4.57 -1.29
N LEU A 247 6.48 5.25 -1.14
CA LEU A 247 7.48 5.37 -2.19
C LEU A 247 8.07 4.01 -2.60
N ALA A 248 8.38 3.17 -1.62
CA ALA A 248 8.88 1.81 -1.83
C ALA A 248 7.90 0.95 -2.63
N VAL A 249 6.62 0.96 -2.23
CA VAL A 249 5.56 0.21 -2.92
C VAL A 249 5.31 0.76 -4.32
N ILE A 250 5.29 2.09 -4.51
CA ILE A 250 5.17 2.70 -5.85
C ILE A 250 6.32 2.24 -6.75
N MET A 251 7.57 2.34 -6.27
CA MET A 251 8.74 1.96 -7.06
C MET A 251 8.69 0.49 -7.44
N ARG A 252 8.33 -0.39 -6.49
CA ARG A 252 8.18 -1.81 -6.77
C ARG A 252 7.07 -2.09 -7.78
N SER A 253 5.90 -1.46 -7.59
CA SER A 253 4.74 -1.62 -8.48
C SER A 253 4.98 -1.11 -9.90
N LEU A 254 5.98 -0.26 -10.15
CA LEU A 254 6.39 0.12 -11.50
C LEU A 254 7.23 -0.97 -12.21
N SER A 255 7.85 -1.87 -11.45
CA SER A 255 8.71 -2.93 -11.99
C SER A 255 8.07 -4.32 -11.96
N THR A 256 7.37 -4.67 -10.88
CA THR A 256 6.79 -6.00 -10.68
C THR A 256 5.65 -5.98 -9.66
N ARG A 257 4.73 -6.93 -9.80
CA ARG A 257 3.64 -7.17 -8.83
C ARG A 257 3.90 -8.31 -7.86
N GLN A 258 5.04 -8.99 -7.99
CA GLN A 258 5.41 -10.04 -7.05
C GLN A 258 5.55 -9.47 -5.64
N ALA A 259 5.33 -10.29 -4.62
CA ALA A 259 5.52 -9.87 -3.24
C ALA A 259 7.01 -9.60 -2.93
N SER A 260 7.31 -8.52 -2.20
CA SER A 260 8.67 -8.28 -1.67
C SER A 260 8.78 -8.84 -0.27
N GLU A 261 9.66 -9.82 -0.08
CA GLU A 261 10.04 -10.30 1.25
C GLU A 261 10.77 -9.20 2.01
N PHE A 262 11.75 -8.53 1.38
CA PHE A 262 12.49 -7.42 1.99
C PHE A 262 11.56 -6.33 2.54
N LEU A 263 10.65 -5.78 1.72
CA LEU A 263 9.73 -4.74 2.18
C LEU A 263 8.77 -5.26 3.26
N SER A 264 8.34 -6.53 3.18
CA SER A 264 7.52 -7.12 4.23
C SER A 264 8.25 -7.15 5.57
N GLN A 265 9.50 -7.60 5.57
CA GLN A 265 10.33 -7.68 6.77
C GLN A 265 10.72 -6.29 7.27
N PHE A 266 11.03 -5.37 6.37
CA PHE A 266 11.38 -3.99 6.70
C PHE A 266 10.25 -3.29 7.44
N PHE A 267 9.00 -3.39 6.93
CA PHE A 267 7.84 -2.73 7.55
C PHE A 267 7.12 -3.60 8.59
N GLY A 268 7.55 -4.84 8.80
CA GLY A 268 6.97 -5.76 9.78
C GLY A 268 5.53 -6.18 9.47
N LYS A 269 5.15 -6.20 8.19
CA LYS A 269 3.80 -6.56 7.73
C LYS A 269 3.88 -7.39 6.44
N PRO A 270 2.92 -8.29 6.17
CA PRO A 270 2.85 -8.96 4.87
C PRO A 270 2.74 -7.96 3.71
N TYR A 271 3.44 -8.21 2.60
CA TYR A 271 3.41 -7.34 1.42
C TYR A 271 2.00 -7.04 0.91
N LYS A 272 1.09 -8.02 0.99
CA LYS A 272 -0.31 -7.84 0.62
C LYS A 272 -0.99 -6.72 1.43
N TRP A 273 -0.71 -6.62 2.72
CA TRP A 273 -1.24 -5.56 3.57
C TRP A 273 -0.63 -4.20 3.23
N LEU A 274 0.66 -4.17 2.85
CA LEU A 274 1.27 -2.94 2.32
C LEU A 274 0.56 -2.48 1.03
N CYS A 275 0.20 -3.41 0.14
CA CYS A 275 -0.57 -3.07 -1.05
C CYS A 275 -1.95 -2.47 -0.73
N ASP A 276 -2.64 -3.01 0.27
CA ASP A 276 -3.96 -2.55 0.67
C ASP A 276 -3.91 -1.17 1.38
N GLU A 277 -2.86 -0.91 2.17
CA GLU A 277 -2.67 0.36 2.91
C GLU A 277 -2.09 1.50 2.04
N VAL A 278 -1.27 1.17 1.03
CA VAL A 278 -0.63 2.18 0.17
C VAL A 278 -1.62 2.65 -0.90
N ILE A 279 -2.34 3.71 -0.53
CA ILE A 279 -3.20 4.48 -1.43
C ILE A 279 -2.62 5.88 -1.59
N VAL A 280 -2.40 6.27 -2.84
CA VAL A 280 -2.11 7.64 -3.26
C VAL A 280 -3.06 7.97 -4.38
N GLU A 281 -4.03 8.84 -4.08
CA GLU A 281 -5.13 9.19 -4.98
C GLU A 281 -4.64 9.52 -6.39
N GLY A 282 -5.21 8.84 -7.38
CA GLY A 282 -4.91 8.96 -8.80
C GLY A 282 -3.54 8.42 -9.25
N ILE A 283 -2.68 7.97 -8.32
CA ILE A 283 -1.34 7.41 -8.62
C ILE A 283 -1.30 5.91 -8.43
N ILE A 284 -1.62 5.42 -7.24
CA ILE A 284 -1.55 4.00 -6.90
C ILE A 284 -2.69 3.61 -5.94
N SER A 285 -3.22 2.42 -6.15
CA SER A 285 -4.14 1.77 -5.22
C SER A 285 -4.03 0.26 -5.34
N LYS A 286 -4.01 -0.48 -4.21
CA LYS A 286 -3.86 -1.95 -4.19
C LYS A 286 -2.66 -2.45 -5.00
N CYS A 287 -1.54 -1.73 -4.94
CA CYS A 287 -0.32 -1.97 -5.75
C CYS A 287 -0.50 -1.85 -7.29
N PHE A 288 -1.60 -1.31 -7.79
CA PHE A 288 -1.78 -0.98 -9.20
C PHE A 288 -1.48 0.50 -9.43
N ILE A 289 -0.46 0.77 -10.25
CA ILE A 289 -0.18 2.11 -10.76
C ILE A 289 -1.26 2.49 -11.77
N ASN A 290 -1.72 3.73 -11.72
CA ASN A 290 -2.63 4.26 -12.72
C ASN A 290 -1.92 4.29 -14.09
N PRO A 291 -2.36 3.47 -15.06
CA PRO A 291 -1.65 3.29 -16.32
C PRO A 291 -1.73 4.54 -17.20
N LEU A 292 -2.66 5.46 -16.91
CA LEU A 292 -2.80 6.73 -17.65
C LEU A 292 -1.68 7.74 -17.35
N ILE A 293 -0.88 7.48 -16.30
CA ILE A 293 0.21 8.34 -15.86
C ILE A 293 1.47 7.54 -15.50
N CYS A 294 1.56 6.28 -15.93
CA CYS A 294 2.61 5.35 -15.50
C CYS A 294 4.01 5.89 -15.82
N GLU A 295 4.24 6.37 -17.04
CA GLU A 295 5.53 6.94 -17.44
C GLU A 295 5.82 8.25 -16.68
N HIS A 296 4.83 9.12 -16.46
CA HIS A 296 5.03 10.32 -15.65
C HIS A 296 5.41 10.01 -14.19
N VAL A 297 4.79 9.00 -13.59
CA VAL A 297 5.12 8.53 -12.23
C VAL A 297 6.54 7.97 -12.20
N LYS A 298 6.92 7.17 -13.19
CA LYS A 298 8.27 6.60 -13.31
C LYS A 298 9.33 7.68 -13.44
N GLU A 299 9.13 8.66 -14.32
CA GLU A 299 10.04 9.79 -14.49
C GLU A 299 10.17 10.62 -13.21
N ALA A 300 9.04 11.02 -12.62
CA ALA A 300 9.02 11.85 -11.41
C ALA A 300 9.66 11.13 -10.21
N LEU A 301 9.42 9.83 -10.07
CA LEU A 301 10.02 9.02 -9.00
C LEU A 301 11.53 8.86 -9.20
N TYR A 302 12.01 8.70 -10.44
CA TYR A 302 13.44 8.59 -10.73
C TYR A 302 14.19 9.91 -10.49
N GLU A 303 13.58 11.04 -10.84
CA GLU A 303 14.12 12.35 -10.49
C GLU A 303 14.19 12.54 -8.97
N LEU A 304 13.09 12.25 -8.25
CA LEU A 304 13.06 12.30 -6.80
C LEU A 304 14.13 11.39 -6.18
N TYR A 305 14.29 10.18 -6.71
CA TYR A 305 15.31 9.23 -6.25
C TYR A 305 16.72 9.82 -6.37
N ARG A 306 17.07 10.39 -7.53
CA ARG A 306 18.40 11.00 -7.74
C ARG A 306 18.64 12.20 -6.82
N GLU A 307 17.65 13.08 -6.68
CA GLU A 307 17.76 14.26 -5.81
C GLU A 307 17.94 13.89 -4.34
N THR A 308 17.19 12.89 -3.88
CA THR A 308 17.22 12.43 -2.48
C THR A 308 18.47 11.61 -2.18
N LEU A 309 18.89 10.75 -3.11
CA LEU A 309 20.16 10.03 -3.05
C LEU A 309 21.34 11.00 -2.95
N SER A 310 21.38 12.06 -3.78
CA SER A 310 22.44 13.08 -3.71
C SER A 310 22.52 13.72 -2.32
N LYS A 311 21.37 14.10 -1.74
CA LYS A 311 21.31 14.68 -0.39
C LYS A 311 21.82 13.70 0.68
N LEU A 312 21.44 12.43 0.58
CA LEU A 312 21.90 11.38 1.48
C LEU A 312 23.42 11.15 1.35
N MET A 313 23.94 11.11 0.13
CA MET A 313 25.38 11.02 -0.14
C MET A 313 26.15 12.21 0.43
N ASP A 314 25.64 13.43 0.30
CA ASP A 314 26.31 14.63 0.81
C ASP A 314 26.43 14.61 2.35
N ILE A 315 25.43 14.07 3.05
CA ILE A 315 25.46 13.86 4.52
C ILE A 315 26.60 12.93 4.91
N PHE A 316 26.71 11.76 4.27
CA PHE A 316 27.76 10.79 4.57
C PHE A 316 29.14 11.29 4.12
N ARG A 317 29.24 11.87 2.90
CA ARG A 317 30.47 12.48 2.39
C ARG A 317 31.05 13.47 3.40
N SER A 318 30.22 14.39 3.89
CA SER A 318 30.63 15.40 4.87
C SER A 318 31.16 14.79 6.17
N ALA A 319 30.58 13.67 6.63
CA ALA A 319 31.05 12.97 7.83
C ALA A 319 32.45 12.36 7.62
N PHE A 320 32.70 11.71 6.48
CA PHE A 320 33.98 11.08 6.17
C PHE A 320 35.09 12.08 5.86
N GLU A 321 34.79 13.15 5.11
CA GLU A 321 35.78 14.19 4.77
C GLU A 321 36.30 14.92 6.02
N ARG A 322 35.45 15.13 7.03
CA ARG A 322 35.85 15.71 8.33
C ARG A 322 36.86 14.85 9.09
N GLU A 323 36.84 13.54 8.86
CA GLU A 323 37.81 12.59 9.41
C GLU A 323 39.05 12.39 8.49
N GLY A 324 39.13 13.17 7.40
CA GLY A 324 40.25 13.17 6.45
C GLY A 324 40.24 12.03 5.44
N TYR A 325 39.07 11.43 5.15
CA TYR A 325 38.92 10.47 4.05
C TYR A 325 38.58 11.20 2.74
N GLY A 326 39.11 10.70 1.62
CA GLY A 326 38.63 11.07 0.30
C GLY A 326 37.40 10.25 -0.07
N VAL A 327 36.39 10.89 -0.65
CA VAL A 327 35.11 10.27 -1.02
C VAL A 327 34.85 10.47 -2.50
N ASN A 328 34.59 9.38 -3.22
CA ASN A 328 34.18 9.40 -4.62
C ASN A 328 32.92 8.56 -4.80
N CYS A 329 31.86 9.15 -5.35
CA CYS A 329 30.57 8.46 -5.51
C CYS A 329 30.25 8.26 -6.99
N LEU A 330 29.83 7.04 -7.34
CA LEU A 330 29.40 6.65 -8.67
C LEU A 330 28.06 5.91 -8.56
N GLY A 331 27.00 6.48 -9.12
CA GLY A 331 25.65 5.89 -9.01
C GLY A 331 25.14 5.93 -7.57
N ASP A 332 24.81 4.77 -7.01
CA ASP A 332 24.37 4.54 -5.63
C ASP A 332 25.50 4.12 -4.67
N CYS A 333 26.74 3.97 -5.17
CA CYS A 333 27.89 3.53 -4.39
C CYS A 333 28.91 4.65 -4.19
N CYS A 334 29.40 4.81 -2.96
CA CYS A 334 30.51 5.69 -2.63
C CYS A 334 31.74 4.88 -2.17
N ILE A 335 32.88 5.19 -2.77
CA ILE A 335 34.20 4.68 -2.42
C ILE A 335 34.86 5.70 -1.50
N ILE A 336 35.25 5.24 -0.32
CA ILE A 336 35.84 6.08 0.72
C ILE A 336 37.24 5.53 1.02
N ALA A 337 38.25 6.37 0.91
CA ALA A 337 39.64 5.94 1.03
C ALA A 337 40.49 6.95 1.79
N LYS A 338 41.45 6.44 2.56
CA LYS A 338 42.47 7.21 3.26
C LYS A 338 43.78 6.43 3.22
N ALA A 339 44.91 7.12 3.13
CA ALA A 339 46.21 6.48 3.09
C ALA A 339 46.38 5.53 4.30
N LEU A 340 46.90 4.33 4.05
CA LEU A 340 47.14 3.28 5.06
C LEU A 340 45.88 2.73 5.75
N SER A 341 44.67 3.07 5.28
CA SER A 341 43.40 2.54 5.78
C SER A 341 42.75 1.61 4.75
N ARG A 342 41.86 0.70 5.17
CA ARG A 342 41.11 -0.13 4.24
C ARG A 342 40.11 0.75 3.46
N PRO A 343 39.92 0.54 2.15
CA PRO A 343 38.87 1.23 1.43
C PRO A 343 37.49 0.80 1.94
N MET A 344 36.54 1.72 1.96
CA MET A 344 35.14 1.45 2.29
C MET A 344 34.26 1.64 1.07
N TYR A 345 33.35 0.69 0.84
CA TYR A 345 32.33 0.75 -0.20
C TYR A 345 30.97 0.83 0.48
N ILE A 346 30.27 1.94 0.26
CA ILE A 346 28.98 2.20 0.90
C ILE A 346 27.93 2.41 -0.19
N TYR A 347 26.94 1.53 -0.24
CA TYR A 347 25.74 1.70 -1.07
C TYR A 347 24.70 2.49 -0.30
N LEU A 348 24.06 3.48 -0.95
CA LEU A 348 23.08 4.35 -0.33
C LEU A 348 21.75 4.30 -1.07
N TYR A 349 20.66 4.13 -0.32
CA TYR A 349 19.30 4.06 -0.84
C TYR A 349 18.40 5.08 -0.10
N PRO A 350 17.71 5.98 -0.83
CA PRO A 350 16.89 7.04 -0.24
C PRO A 350 15.56 6.56 0.37
N TRP A 351 15.21 5.30 0.16
CA TRP A 351 14.12 4.61 0.84
C TRP A 351 14.29 3.08 0.68
N PRO A 352 13.52 2.26 1.42
CA PRO A 352 13.60 0.82 1.32
C PRO A 352 13.17 0.35 -0.06
N MET A 353 13.97 -0.50 -0.68
CA MET A 353 13.70 -1.12 -1.98
C MET A 353 14.39 -2.47 -2.04
N ASP A 354 13.98 -3.33 -2.97
CA ASP A 354 14.73 -4.56 -3.22
C ASP A 354 16.10 -4.19 -3.78
N ILE A 355 17.13 -4.63 -3.07
CA ILE A 355 18.51 -4.21 -3.34
C ILE A 355 19.03 -4.98 -4.56
N PRO A 356 19.60 -4.29 -5.56
CA PRO A 356 20.30 -4.92 -6.68
C PRO A 356 21.44 -5.81 -6.20
N ALA A 357 21.99 -6.61 -7.12
CA ALA A 357 23.17 -7.41 -6.81
C ALA A 357 24.34 -6.51 -6.38
N LEU A 358 24.74 -6.60 -5.11
CA LEU A 358 25.92 -5.90 -4.60
C LEU A 358 27.20 -6.61 -5.02
N GLU A 359 28.19 -5.83 -5.46
CA GLU A 359 29.50 -6.35 -5.84
C GLU A 359 30.27 -6.85 -4.60
N ASP A 360 31.15 -7.83 -4.74
CA ASP A 360 32.01 -8.25 -3.64
C ASP A 360 33.40 -7.62 -3.78
N PHE A 361 33.84 -6.92 -2.74
CA PHE A 361 35.15 -6.28 -2.65
C PHE A 361 35.98 -6.94 -1.54
N PRO A 362 36.82 -7.95 -1.86
CA PRO A 362 37.61 -8.65 -0.86
C PRO A 362 38.56 -7.69 -0.13
N GLY A 363 38.60 -7.81 1.20
CA GLY A 363 39.48 -7.00 2.06
C GLY A 363 39.03 -5.54 2.26
N ALA A 364 37.90 -5.14 1.69
CA ALA A 364 37.30 -3.82 1.90
C ALA A 364 36.22 -3.84 2.97
N ILE A 365 35.97 -2.68 3.58
CA ILE A 365 34.83 -2.47 4.49
C ILE A 365 33.60 -2.22 3.64
N LYS A 366 32.50 -2.94 3.87
CA LYS A 366 31.31 -2.87 3.01
C LYS A 366 30.08 -2.53 3.83
N ALA A 367 29.26 -1.60 3.35
CA ALA A 367 28.04 -1.23 4.02
C ALA A 367 26.90 -0.90 3.05
N VAL A 368 25.67 -1.12 3.50
CA VAL A 368 24.44 -0.68 2.87
C VAL A 368 23.75 0.29 3.82
N VAL A 369 23.45 1.48 3.32
CA VAL A 369 22.74 2.54 4.01
C VAL A 369 21.37 2.68 3.37
N VAL A 370 20.31 2.45 4.13
CA VAL A 370 18.93 2.63 3.68
C VAL A 370 18.26 3.69 4.53
N GLN A 371 17.67 4.70 3.90
CA GLN A 371 16.89 5.70 4.62
C GLN A 371 15.51 5.14 5.02
N GLY A 372 15.11 5.40 6.26
CA GLY A 372 13.91 4.85 6.92
C GLY A 372 14.29 3.89 8.05
N MET A 373 13.50 3.93 9.13
CA MET A 373 13.68 3.03 10.28
C MET A 373 12.86 1.75 10.12
N PRO A 374 13.50 0.57 10.17
CA PRO A 374 12.80 -0.71 9.97
C PRO A 374 12.20 -1.26 11.27
N ALA A 375 11.31 -2.25 11.12
CA ALA A 375 10.88 -3.14 12.18
C ALA A 375 11.97 -4.18 12.52
N GLN A 376 11.89 -4.78 13.71
CA GLN A 376 12.82 -5.84 14.15
C GLN A 376 12.87 -7.06 13.21
N SER A 377 11.77 -7.31 12.51
CA SER A 377 11.64 -8.38 11.51
C SER A 377 12.64 -8.25 10.35
N VAL A 378 13.20 -7.06 10.09
CA VAL A 378 14.21 -6.84 9.03
C VAL A 378 15.43 -7.74 9.17
N LEU A 379 15.78 -8.15 10.40
CA LEU A 379 16.89 -9.08 10.66
C LEU A 379 16.67 -10.47 10.03
N GLN A 380 15.43 -10.79 9.66
CA GLN A 380 15.04 -12.03 8.99
C GLN A 380 15.00 -11.90 7.46
N ALA A 381 15.27 -10.72 6.89
CA ALA A 381 15.29 -10.52 5.45
C ALA A 381 16.44 -11.32 4.80
N ARG A 382 16.13 -12.05 3.73
CA ARG A 382 17.09 -12.92 3.03
C ARG A 382 18.25 -12.13 2.44
N GLU A 383 17.96 -10.98 1.86
CA GLU A 383 18.95 -10.07 1.29
C GLU A 383 19.94 -9.64 2.37
N LEU A 384 19.43 -9.26 3.55
CA LEU A 384 20.26 -8.86 4.68
C LEU A 384 21.14 -9.99 5.19
N GLN A 385 20.58 -11.20 5.33
CA GLN A 385 21.35 -12.38 5.75
C GLN A 385 22.40 -12.79 4.72
N TYR A 386 22.04 -12.80 3.44
CA TYR A 386 22.93 -13.15 2.35
C TYR A 386 24.10 -12.16 2.24
N TYR A 387 23.82 -10.87 2.13
CA TYR A 387 24.86 -9.85 2.01
C TYR A 387 25.66 -9.68 3.31
N GLY A 388 25.02 -9.86 4.47
CA GLY A 388 25.72 -9.92 5.76
C GLY A 388 26.70 -11.09 5.86
N SER A 389 26.39 -12.24 5.25
CA SER A 389 27.28 -13.41 5.21
C SER A 389 28.56 -13.19 4.40
N ILE A 390 28.53 -12.28 3.42
CA ILE A 390 29.71 -11.85 2.66
C ILE A 390 30.31 -10.54 3.20
N GLY A 391 29.87 -10.05 4.36
CA GLY A 391 30.51 -8.96 5.09
C GLY A 391 29.97 -7.55 4.80
N TYR A 392 28.73 -7.41 4.33
CA TYR A 392 28.05 -6.11 4.29
C TYR A 392 27.40 -5.76 5.63
N LEU A 393 27.74 -4.60 6.19
CA LEU A 393 27.02 -4.01 7.32
C LEU A 393 25.74 -3.29 6.86
N TRP A 394 24.61 -3.57 7.51
CA TRP A 394 23.36 -2.86 7.22
C TRP A 394 23.11 -1.74 8.22
N LEU A 395 22.88 -0.55 7.67
CA LEU A 395 22.66 0.71 8.39
C LEU A 395 21.35 1.33 7.92
N PHE A 396 20.51 1.73 8.87
CA PHE A 396 19.22 2.36 8.59
C PHE A 396 19.18 3.77 9.15
N VAL A 397 18.82 4.75 8.33
CA VAL A 397 19.03 6.16 8.66
C VAL A 397 17.72 6.92 8.73
N ASP A 398 17.54 7.69 9.80
CA ASP A 398 16.46 8.67 9.92
C ASP A 398 17.03 9.90 10.59
N LYS A 399 17.09 10.99 9.82
CA LYS A 399 17.72 12.26 10.21
C LYS A 399 19.17 12.03 10.68
N ASN A 400 19.45 12.22 11.96
CA ASN A 400 20.77 12.06 12.56
C ASN A 400 20.96 10.72 13.29
N ARG A 401 19.99 9.80 13.19
CA ARG A 401 20.02 8.48 13.82
C ARG A 401 20.38 7.42 12.81
N ILE A 402 21.26 6.50 13.20
CA ILE A 402 21.61 5.30 12.45
C ILE A 402 21.31 4.08 13.31
N ALA A 403 20.38 3.24 12.85
CA ALA A 403 20.11 1.94 13.44
C ALA A 403 20.91 0.85 12.70
N ILE A 404 21.59 0.01 13.47
CA ILE A 404 22.53 -0.99 12.95
C ILE A 404 21.88 -2.37 13.07
N ALA A 405 21.85 -3.13 11.97
CA ALA A 405 21.43 -4.53 12.02
C ALA A 405 22.51 -5.38 12.71
N SER A 406 22.27 -5.78 13.95
CA SER A 406 23.32 -6.37 14.79
C SER A 406 23.87 -7.68 14.23
N ASN A 407 23.03 -8.49 13.59
CA ASN A 407 23.39 -9.75 12.97
C ASN A 407 24.27 -9.61 11.71
N THR A 408 24.51 -8.39 11.24
CA THR A 408 25.42 -8.10 10.12
C THR A 408 26.73 -7.45 10.57
N TYR A 409 26.84 -7.08 11.85
CA TYR A 409 28.04 -6.47 12.39
C TYR A 409 29.16 -7.51 12.62
N ARG A 410 30.37 -7.16 12.17
CA ARG A 410 31.61 -7.92 12.37
C ARG A 410 32.66 -6.95 12.87
N HIS A 411 33.18 -7.18 14.07
CA HIS A 411 34.08 -6.25 14.73
C HIS A 411 35.32 -5.94 13.87
N ASP A 412 36.00 -6.99 13.41
CA ASP A 412 37.23 -6.88 12.62
C ASP A 412 37.04 -6.16 11.28
N ASP A 413 35.84 -6.21 10.70
CA ASP A 413 35.53 -5.57 9.42
C ASP A 413 35.00 -4.15 9.61
N HIS A 414 34.16 -3.90 10.61
CA HIS A 414 33.32 -2.71 10.68
C HIS A 414 33.70 -1.71 11.78
N TYR A 415 34.66 -2.04 12.64
CA TYR A 415 35.10 -1.16 13.73
C TYR A 415 35.44 0.26 13.26
N GLU A 416 36.21 0.38 12.19
CA GLU A 416 36.68 1.67 11.65
C GLU A 416 35.51 2.54 11.17
N LEU A 417 34.61 1.95 10.37
CA LEU A 417 33.40 2.62 9.88
C LEU A 417 32.53 3.10 11.05
N PHE A 418 32.28 2.23 12.03
CA PHE A 418 31.48 2.58 13.21
C PHE A 418 32.13 3.73 14.00
N ASN A 419 33.45 3.68 14.19
CA ASN A 419 34.19 4.70 14.94
C ASN A 419 34.14 6.09 14.28
N ILE A 420 33.99 6.15 12.96
CA ILE A 420 33.71 7.39 12.24
C ILE A 420 32.27 7.83 12.47
N LEU A 421 31.30 6.93 12.20
CA LEU A 421 29.88 7.28 12.25
C LEU A 421 29.44 7.77 13.64
N LYS A 422 29.98 7.21 14.73
CA LYS A 422 29.61 7.62 16.10
C LYS A 422 29.96 9.08 16.44
N ASN A 423 30.90 9.69 15.71
CA ASN A 423 31.26 11.09 15.91
C ASN A 423 30.25 12.06 15.26
N HIS A 424 29.49 11.59 14.28
CA HIS A 424 28.60 12.43 13.46
C HIS A 424 27.12 12.06 13.61
N PHE A 425 26.81 10.85 14.08
CA PHE A 425 25.45 10.32 14.18
C PHE A 425 25.16 9.70 15.55
N THR A 426 23.88 9.69 15.92
CA THR A 426 23.38 8.90 17.05
C THR A 426 23.21 7.46 16.60
N LEU A 427 23.91 6.53 17.25
CA LEU A 427 23.88 5.12 16.86
C LEU A 427 22.98 4.30 17.77
N GLU A 428 22.18 3.43 17.18
CA GLU A 428 21.34 2.45 17.87
C GLU A 428 21.44 1.08 17.20
N VAL A 429 20.95 0.04 17.87
CA VAL A 429 21.11 -1.34 17.43
C VAL A 429 19.76 -2.03 17.35
N ILE A 430 19.55 -2.77 16.26
CA ILE A 430 18.39 -3.62 16.01
C ILE A 430 18.82 -5.06 16.24
N GLY A 431 18.14 -5.76 17.14
CA GLY A 431 18.48 -7.11 17.57
C GLY A 431 19.35 -7.15 18.81
N THR A 432 19.87 -8.34 19.13
CA THR A 432 20.76 -8.54 20.28
C THR A 432 22.09 -7.84 20.03
N THR A 433 22.50 -6.97 20.94
CA THR A 433 23.76 -6.21 20.83
C THR A 433 24.96 -7.11 21.13
N PRO A 434 25.94 -7.23 20.21
CA PRO A 434 27.20 -7.89 20.49
C PRO A 434 27.97 -7.12 21.57
N LYS A 435 28.70 -7.82 22.45
CA LYS A 435 29.45 -7.19 23.55
C LYS A 435 30.47 -6.17 23.06
N GLU A 436 31.08 -6.44 21.91
CA GLU A 436 32.03 -5.56 21.24
C GLU A 436 31.37 -4.25 20.78
N LEU A 437 30.10 -4.31 20.38
CA LEU A 437 29.31 -3.16 19.97
C LEU A 437 28.78 -2.37 21.18
N GLU A 438 28.42 -3.03 22.27
CA GLU A 438 28.03 -2.38 23.55
C GLU A 438 29.16 -1.50 24.09
N ALA A 439 30.39 -2.02 24.14
CA ALA A 439 31.56 -1.28 24.61
C ALA A 439 31.82 -0.02 23.76
N LEU A 440 31.58 -0.12 22.45
CA LEU A 440 31.73 0.99 21.52
C LEU A 440 30.65 2.05 21.68
N LEU A 441 29.40 1.65 21.90
CA LEU A 441 28.28 2.55 22.16
C LEU A 441 28.45 3.30 23.49
N ALA A 442 28.96 2.62 24.52
CA ALA A 442 29.27 3.23 25.82
C ALA A 442 30.44 4.23 25.76
N SER A 443 31.33 4.12 24.77
CA SER A 443 32.48 5.02 24.57
C SER A 443 32.16 6.32 23.84
N ALA A 444 30.94 6.47 23.31
CA ALA A 444 30.54 7.65 22.55
C ALA A 444 30.48 8.88 23.46
N LYS A 445 31.33 9.88 23.20
CA LYS A 445 31.25 11.16 23.90
C LYS A 445 29.92 11.84 23.55
N PRO A 446 29.24 12.52 24.51
CA PRO A 446 28.13 13.39 24.17
C PRO A 446 28.66 14.47 23.20
N VAL A 447 28.11 14.51 22.00
CA VAL A 447 28.48 15.50 20.98
C VAL A 447 28.25 16.89 21.57
N THR A 448 29.33 17.66 21.72
CA THR A 448 29.28 19.07 22.11
C THR A 448 28.65 19.85 20.96
N ILE A 449 27.41 20.30 21.18
CA ILE A 449 26.67 21.17 20.27
C ILE A 449 27.45 22.48 20.16
N VAL A 450 28.20 22.67 19.07
CA VAL A 450 28.60 24.02 18.63
C VAL A 450 27.35 24.66 18.06
N SER A 451 26.82 25.60 18.83
CA SER A 451 25.65 26.40 18.50
C SER A 451 25.83 27.15 17.19
N ARG A 452 25.04 26.79 16.17
CA ARG A 452 24.29 27.77 15.39
C ARG A 452 23.07 27.09 14.77
N GLU A 453 21.92 27.61 15.19
CA GLU A 453 20.54 27.43 14.70
C GLU A 453 19.81 26.13 15.08
N SER A 454 19.14 26.25 16.23
CA SER A 454 17.89 25.59 16.65
C SER A 454 17.81 24.06 16.58
N ILE A 455 18.49 23.39 17.51
CA ILE A 455 18.09 22.07 17.98
C ILE A 455 16.90 22.26 18.92
N SER A 456 15.70 22.05 18.39
CA SER A 456 14.52 21.77 19.20
C SER A 456 14.79 20.48 19.97
N ARG A 457 14.75 20.54 21.30
CA ARG A 457 14.53 19.36 22.13
C ARG A 457 13.32 18.62 21.54
N LEU A 458 13.33 17.28 21.54
CA LEU A 458 12.12 16.48 21.30
C LEU A 458 11.21 16.57 22.53
N THR A 459 10.79 17.78 22.87
CA THR A 459 9.57 18.06 23.61
C THR A 459 8.47 17.89 22.57
N LEU A 460 7.64 16.85 22.68
CA LEU A 460 6.36 16.86 21.94
C LEU A 460 5.62 18.09 22.43
N PRO A 461 5.51 19.17 21.65
CA PRO A 461 4.81 20.35 22.12
C PRO A 461 3.37 19.90 22.30
N VAL A 462 2.77 20.21 23.44
CA VAL A 462 1.32 20.15 23.59
C VAL A 462 0.75 20.93 22.40
N GLU A 463 0.09 20.20 21.50
CA GLU A 463 -0.46 20.78 20.30
C GLU A 463 -1.64 21.65 20.69
N ARG A 464 -1.70 22.85 20.13
CA ARG A 464 -2.77 23.80 20.38
C ARG A 464 -3.91 23.53 19.42
N PHE A 465 -5.03 23.09 19.97
CA PHE A 465 -6.26 22.84 19.21
C PHE A 465 -7.20 24.05 19.24
N GLY A 466 -6.78 25.15 19.88
CA GLY A 466 -7.56 26.37 20.02
C GLY A 466 -8.55 26.33 21.18
N ALA A 467 -8.37 25.40 22.13
CA ALA A 467 -9.16 25.35 23.35
C ALA A 467 -8.85 26.55 24.25
N ARG A 468 -9.87 27.06 24.96
CA ARG A 468 -9.69 28.15 25.94
C ARG A 468 -8.89 27.72 27.16
N ASP A 469 -8.94 26.44 27.53
CA ASP A 469 -8.25 25.90 28.71
C ASP A 469 -7.00 25.09 28.32
N PRO A 470 -5.81 25.38 28.90
CA PRO A 470 -4.60 24.61 28.63
C PRO A 470 -4.71 23.12 28.97
N LEU A 471 -5.57 22.73 29.92
CA LEU A 471 -5.80 21.31 30.24
C LEU A 471 -6.52 20.57 29.10
N GLU A 472 -7.40 21.25 28.37
CA GLU A 472 -8.10 20.68 27.22
C GLU A 472 -7.14 20.40 26.06
N ASP A 473 -6.25 21.35 25.74
CA ASP A 473 -5.19 21.15 24.76
C ASP A 473 -4.26 19.99 25.14
N VAL A 474 -3.94 19.85 26.43
CA VAL A 474 -3.15 18.72 26.94
C VAL A 474 -3.88 17.40 26.71
N VAL A 475 -5.14 17.29 27.11
CA VAL A 475 -5.93 16.06 26.97
C VAL A 475 -6.16 15.72 25.49
N ALA A 476 -6.43 16.73 24.66
CA ALA A 476 -6.52 16.61 23.21
C ALA A 476 -5.22 16.07 22.60
N SER A 477 -4.08 16.65 22.97
CA SER A 477 -2.75 16.20 22.53
C SER A 477 -2.50 14.73 22.90
N VAL A 478 -2.83 14.35 24.14
CA VAL A 478 -2.69 12.97 24.62
C VAL A 478 -3.57 12.03 23.80
N LEU A 479 -4.86 12.32 23.62
CA LEU A 479 -5.73 11.46 22.84
C LEU A 479 -5.30 11.37 21.37
N LYS A 480 -4.80 12.47 20.77
CA LYS A 480 -4.23 12.44 19.41
C LYS A 480 -3.01 11.52 19.33
N SER A 481 -2.11 11.59 20.32
CA SER A 481 -0.93 10.70 20.38
C SER A 481 -1.30 9.22 20.52
N LEU A 482 -2.46 8.92 21.11
CA LEU A 482 -3.03 7.57 21.21
C LEU A 482 -3.82 7.15 19.95
N GLY A 483 -3.80 7.98 18.90
CA GLY A 483 -4.36 7.71 17.58
C GLY A 483 -5.85 8.02 17.44
N PHE A 484 -6.38 8.95 18.23
CA PHE A 484 -7.74 9.47 18.07
C PHE A 484 -7.75 10.73 17.19
N SER A 485 -8.80 10.92 16.42
CA SER A 485 -9.15 12.22 15.82
C SER A 485 -9.86 13.07 16.87
N ILE A 486 -9.46 14.34 17.02
CA ILE A 486 -9.86 15.19 18.14
C ILE A 486 -10.71 16.37 17.68
N LYS A 487 -11.72 16.72 18.49
CA LYS A 487 -12.44 17.99 18.45
C LYS A 487 -12.46 18.56 19.87
N VAL A 488 -12.06 19.82 20.03
CA VAL A 488 -12.15 20.57 21.29
C VAL A 488 -13.35 21.52 21.24
N GLU A 489 -13.89 21.90 22.40
CA GLU A 489 -15.10 22.74 22.53
C GLU A 489 -16.24 22.24 21.61
N TYR A 490 -16.40 20.92 21.53
CA TYR A 490 -17.27 20.30 20.53
C TYR A 490 -18.73 20.38 20.96
N LYS A 491 -19.54 21.09 20.17
CA LYS A 491 -20.98 21.22 20.41
C LYS A 491 -21.75 20.05 19.83
N VAL A 492 -22.43 19.31 20.72
CA VAL A 492 -23.29 18.18 20.37
C VAL A 492 -24.74 18.53 20.68
N ILE A 493 -25.63 18.31 19.72
CA ILE A 493 -27.08 18.47 19.94
C ILE A 493 -27.56 17.31 20.81
N SER A 494 -28.17 17.62 21.95
CA SER A 494 -28.72 16.66 22.90
C SER A 494 -29.97 15.97 22.34
N LYS A 495 -30.41 14.89 22.99
CA LYS A 495 -31.70 14.23 22.73
C LYS A 495 -32.90 15.18 22.86
N ALA A 496 -32.76 16.26 23.64
CA ALA A 496 -33.80 17.27 23.85
C ALA A 496 -33.67 18.48 22.90
N GLY A 497 -32.73 18.44 21.94
CA GLY A 497 -32.53 19.52 20.95
C GLY A 497 -31.75 20.72 21.47
N THR A 498 -31.10 20.62 22.63
CA THR A 498 -30.24 21.67 23.21
C THR A 498 -28.77 21.40 22.89
N GLU A 499 -27.94 22.44 22.75
CA GLU A 499 -26.49 22.28 22.58
C GLU A 499 -25.82 21.90 23.91
N ILE A 500 -25.01 20.84 23.89
CA ILE A 500 -24.10 20.45 24.96
C ILE A 500 -22.68 20.61 24.44
N GLU A 501 -21.89 21.45 25.11
CA GLU A 501 -20.47 21.61 24.82
C GLU A 501 -19.66 20.52 25.53
N VAL A 502 -18.76 19.88 24.79
CA VAL A 502 -17.83 18.87 25.29
C VAL A 502 -16.41 19.39 25.18
N ASP A 503 -15.72 19.46 26.33
CA ASP A 503 -14.37 20.00 26.46
C ASP A 503 -13.41 19.33 25.44
N VAL A 504 -13.34 17.97 25.44
CA VAL A 504 -12.58 17.21 24.43
C VAL A 504 -13.35 15.97 23.96
N TRP A 505 -13.46 15.83 22.64
CA TRP A 505 -14.12 14.71 21.96
C TRP A 505 -13.14 13.94 21.07
N GLY A 506 -12.87 12.69 21.41
CA GLY A 506 -11.97 11.80 20.67
C GLY A 506 -12.72 10.71 19.91
N GLU A 507 -12.39 10.52 18.63
CA GLU A 507 -12.99 9.49 17.77
C GLU A 507 -11.92 8.60 17.14
N LYS A 508 -12.16 7.29 17.09
CA LYS A 508 -11.29 6.33 16.41
C LYS A 508 -12.14 5.25 15.74
N ILE A 509 -11.82 4.93 14.49
CA ILE A 509 -12.45 3.80 13.78
C ILE A 509 -11.69 2.54 14.19
N VAL A 510 -12.40 1.57 14.77
CA VAL A 510 -11.84 0.27 15.17
C VAL A 510 -12.70 -0.81 14.51
N GLY A 511 -12.20 -1.40 13.43
CA GLY A 511 -13.02 -2.27 12.57
C GLY A 511 -14.13 -1.49 11.87
N ASP A 512 -15.38 -1.91 12.08
CA ASP A 512 -16.60 -1.24 11.60
C ASP A 512 -17.23 -0.30 12.64
N MET A 513 -16.63 -0.19 13.83
CA MET A 513 -17.19 0.54 14.96
C MET A 513 -16.50 1.90 15.18
N LYS A 514 -17.31 2.93 15.41
CA LYS A 514 -16.83 4.25 15.84
C LYS A 514 -16.65 4.27 17.36
N PHE A 515 -15.41 4.12 17.81
CA PHE A 515 -15.06 4.22 19.22
C PHE A 515 -14.91 5.69 19.63
N VAL A 516 -15.50 6.07 20.75
CA VAL A 516 -15.67 7.48 21.16
C VAL A 516 -15.24 7.67 22.61
N VAL A 517 -14.41 8.68 22.83
CA VAL A 517 -13.94 9.13 24.14
C VAL A 517 -14.53 10.52 24.39
N TYR A 518 -15.30 10.63 25.47
CA TYR A 518 -15.73 11.90 26.05
C TYR A 518 -14.75 12.27 27.16
N ALA A 519 -14.17 13.46 27.12
CA ALA A 519 -13.31 13.97 28.17
C ALA A 519 -13.83 15.33 28.66
N SER A 520 -14.07 15.43 29.97
CA SER A 520 -14.30 16.71 30.64
C SER A 520 -13.08 17.13 31.44
N CYS A 521 -12.65 18.37 31.24
CA CYS A 521 -11.43 18.96 31.80
C CYS A 521 -11.80 20.06 32.80
N LYS A 522 -11.49 19.87 34.08
CA LYS A 522 -11.77 20.84 35.14
C LYS A 522 -10.46 21.38 35.73
N ASN A 523 -9.92 22.41 35.11
CA ASN A 523 -8.63 23.00 35.47
C ASN A 523 -8.73 23.99 36.64
N TRP A 524 -9.18 23.53 37.81
CA TRP A 524 -9.51 24.39 38.95
C TRP A 524 -8.46 24.33 40.06
N ASP A 525 -8.30 25.44 40.80
CA ASP A 525 -7.43 25.52 41.99
C ASP A 525 -8.02 24.83 43.23
N ARG A 526 -9.26 24.33 43.14
CA ARG A 526 -9.96 23.60 44.21
C ARG A 526 -10.27 22.16 43.79
N PRO A 527 -10.33 21.22 44.75
CA PRO A 527 -10.71 19.84 44.45
C PRO A 527 -12.12 19.73 43.87
N ILE A 528 -12.31 18.78 42.95
CA ILE A 528 -13.63 18.47 42.41
C ILE A 528 -14.50 17.77 43.45
N GLU A 529 -15.74 18.24 43.58
CA GLU A 529 -16.76 17.73 44.49
C GLU A 529 -17.79 16.85 43.75
N VAL A 530 -18.58 16.09 44.52
CA VAL A 530 -19.58 15.13 44.02
C VAL A 530 -20.59 15.78 43.07
N GLY A 531 -20.98 17.03 43.34
CA GLY A 531 -21.95 17.76 42.52
C GLY A 531 -21.51 17.89 41.06
N VAL A 532 -20.23 18.20 40.83
CA VAL A 532 -19.65 18.36 39.49
C VAL A 532 -19.68 17.03 38.72
N VAL A 533 -19.34 15.93 39.39
CA VAL A 533 -19.35 14.60 38.79
C VAL A 533 -20.76 14.21 38.34
N ARG A 534 -21.78 14.47 39.18
CA ARG A 534 -23.18 14.18 38.86
C ARG A 534 -23.70 15.05 37.72
N GLU A 535 -23.29 16.31 37.67
CA GLU A 535 -23.63 17.21 36.57
C GLU A 535 -23.08 16.69 35.24
N GLU A 536 -21.78 16.35 35.20
CA GLU A 536 -21.14 15.79 33.99
C GLU A 536 -21.77 14.45 33.58
N PHE A 537 -22.08 13.58 34.55
CA PHE A 537 -22.81 12.35 34.26
C PHE A 537 -24.18 12.62 33.63
N GLY A 538 -24.92 13.58 34.17
CA GLY A 538 -26.22 14.01 33.64
C GLY A 538 -26.12 14.53 32.21
N ARG A 539 -25.09 15.33 31.89
CA ARG A 539 -24.82 15.81 30.53
C ARG A 539 -24.59 14.66 29.55
N ILE A 540 -23.80 13.66 29.94
CA ILE A 540 -23.52 12.49 29.09
C ILE A 540 -24.80 11.70 28.77
N LEU A 541 -25.73 11.57 29.72
CA LEU A 541 -26.99 10.86 29.48
C LEU A 541 -27.89 11.56 28.45
N GLN A 542 -27.75 12.87 28.31
CA GLN A 542 -28.47 13.69 27.33
C GLN A 542 -27.86 13.65 25.91
N LEU A 543 -26.65 13.11 25.74
CA LEU A 543 -26.04 12.96 24.42
C LEU A 543 -26.84 11.98 23.53
N PRO A 544 -26.81 12.13 22.19
CA PRO A 544 -27.52 11.25 21.25
C PRO A 544 -27.17 9.77 21.42
N TYR A 545 -25.91 9.48 21.72
CA TYR A 545 -25.40 8.17 22.05
C TYR A 545 -24.41 8.27 23.20
N ILE A 546 -24.23 7.16 23.91
CA ILE A 546 -23.37 7.08 25.07
C ILE A 546 -21.92 6.87 24.61
N PRO A 547 -20.94 7.72 25.01
CA PRO A 547 -19.53 7.52 24.74
C PRO A 547 -19.00 6.21 25.35
N HIS A 548 -18.05 5.56 24.65
CA HIS A 548 -17.46 4.28 25.06
C HIS A 548 -16.54 4.44 26.26
N VAL A 549 -15.82 5.56 26.32
CA VAL A 549 -14.99 5.93 27.47
C VAL A 549 -15.38 7.34 27.90
N ARG A 550 -15.56 7.51 29.21
CA ARG A 550 -15.87 8.79 29.85
C ARG A 550 -14.70 9.12 30.75
N VAL A 551 -14.03 10.23 30.49
CA VAL A 551 -12.86 10.67 31.24
C VAL A 551 -13.22 11.98 31.94
N ILE A 552 -12.84 12.09 33.21
CA ILE A 552 -12.83 13.36 33.91
C ILE A 552 -11.42 13.66 34.40
N VAL A 553 -10.90 14.80 33.98
CA VAL A 553 -9.52 15.22 34.24
C VAL A 553 -9.54 16.48 35.09
N ALA A 554 -8.85 16.46 36.23
CA ALA A 554 -8.72 17.63 37.09
C ALA A 554 -7.40 17.59 37.88
N PRO A 555 -6.93 18.71 38.44
CA PRO A 555 -5.79 18.71 39.35
C PRO A 555 -5.96 17.75 40.53
N THR A 556 -7.10 17.84 41.24
CA THR A 556 -7.40 17.03 42.42
C THR A 556 -8.91 16.77 42.57
N PHE A 557 -9.28 15.67 43.24
CA PHE A 557 -10.67 15.34 43.59
C PHE A 557 -10.81 15.09 45.09
N THR A 558 -11.99 15.39 45.64
CA THR A 558 -12.38 14.85 46.96
C THR A 558 -12.58 13.33 46.88
N GLU A 559 -12.31 12.61 47.97
CA GLU A 559 -12.49 11.14 47.99
C GLU A 559 -13.93 10.70 47.70
N SER A 560 -14.90 11.49 48.15
CA SER A 560 -16.32 11.29 47.80
C SER A 560 -16.57 11.46 46.31
N ALA A 561 -15.96 12.44 45.65
CA ALA A 561 -16.11 12.65 44.21
C ALA A 561 -15.44 11.55 43.39
N LYS A 562 -14.26 11.04 43.82
CA LYS A 562 -13.62 9.89 43.16
C LYS A 562 -14.51 8.65 43.19
N LYS A 563 -15.10 8.34 44.35
CA LYS A 563 -16.02 7.21 44.51
C LYS A 563 -17.26 7.36 43.62
N GLU A 564 -17.87 8.54 43.60
CA GLU A 564 -19.01 8.83 42.74
C GLU A 564 -18.65 8.70 41.25
N ALA A 565 -17.49 9.23 40.84
CA ALA A 565 -17.04 9.21 39.45
C ALA A 565 -16.81 7.79 38.95
N LEU A 566 -16.12 6.97 39.76
CA LEU A 566 -15.93 5.55 39.46
C LEU A 566 -17.26 4.79 39.40
N ALA A 567 -18.17 5.04 40.35
CA ALA A 567 -19.52 4.43 40.33
C ALA A 567 -20.35 4.83 39.10
N SER A 568 -20.11 6.04 38.59
CA SER A 568 -20.73 6.58 37.38
C SER A 568 -20.03 6.17 36.08
N GLY A 569 -19.00 5.32 36.16
CA GLY A 569 -18.26 4.80 35.01
C GLY A 569 -17.26 5.78 34.39
N PHE A 570 -16.83 6.81 35.13
CA PHE A 570 -15.73 7.68 34.69
C PHE A 570 -14.36 7.05 34.97
N VAL A 571 -13.45 7.29 34.04
CA VAL A 571 -12.01 7.21 34.26
C VAL A 571 -11.56 8.52 34.88
N VAL A 572 -11.11 8.46 36.13
CA VAL A 572 -10.61 9.62 36.87
C VAL A 572 -9.12 9.80 36.62
N VAL A 573 -8.74 10.99 36.14
CA VAL A 573 -7.35 11.37 35.90
C VAL A 573 -7.00 12.59 36.76
N GLU A 574 -6.11 12.38 37.73
CA GLU A 574 -5.56 13.46 38.56
C GLU A 574 -4.27 13.99 37.97
N ALA A 575 -4.31 15.23 37.48
CA ALA A 575 -3.13 15.93 36.98
C ALA A 575 -2.18 16.35 38.12
N GLY A 576 -2.65 16.41 39.36
CA GLY A 576 -1.89 16.76 40.58
C GLY A 576 -1.69 18.26 40.79
N GLU A 577 -1.74 19.05 39.72
CA GLU A 577 -1.61 20.51 39.74
C GLU A 577 -2.40 21.13 38.58
N LYS A 578 -2.74 22.41 38.69
CA LYS A 578 -3.43 23.16 37.64
C LYS A 578 -2.53 23.30 36.42
N ALA A 579 -3.08 23.06 35.23
CA ALA A 579 -2.36 23.22 33.98
C ALA A 579 -2.22 24.71 33.64
N ILE A 580 -0.97 25.16 33.55
CA ILE A 580 -0.54 26.49 33.11
C ILE A 580 0.60 26.31 32.09
N GLU A 581 0.86 27.31 31.27
CA GLU A 581 1.85 27.27 30.18
C GLU A 581 3.20 26.68 30.60
N GLU A 582 3.66 27.02 31.81
CA GLU A 582 4.95 26.62 32.35
C GLU A 582 5.03 25.14 32.75
N ASN A 583 3.89 24.46 32.96
CA ASN A 583 3.85 23.08 33.45
C ASN A 583 3.12 22.09 32.53
N LEU A 584 2.73 22.50 31.31
CA LEU A 584 1.92 21.67 30.40
C LEU A 584 2.56 20.33 30.06
N GLU A 585 3.88 20.29 29.87
CA GLU A 585 4.58 19.03 29.56
C GLU A 585 4.49 18.02 30.72
N LYS A 586 4.59 18.51 31.96
CA LYS A 586 4.47 17.69 33.16
C LYS A 586 3.04 17.17 33.32
N VAL A 587 2.04 18.03 33.08
CA VAL A 587 0.63 17.62 33.11
C VAL A 587 0.33 16.62 31.99
N TYR A 588 0.86 16.85 30.79
CA TYR A 588 0.76 15.96 29.64
C TYR A 588 1.25 14.55 29.98
N GLN A 589 2.44 14.42 30.56
CA GLN A 589 2.98 13.11 30.93
C GLN A 589 2.07 12.36 31.90
N ARG A 590 1.56 13.04 32.94
CA ARG A 590 0.64 12.42 33.92
C ARG A 590 -0.66 11.93 33.28
N VAL A 591 -1.25 12.76 32.42
CA VAL A 591 -2.48 12.40 31.69
C VAL A 591 -2.21 11.27 30.71
N TYR A 592 -1.10 11.32 29.97
CA TYR A 592 -0.68 10.30 29.02
C TYR A 592 -0.47 8.95 29.70
N GLU A 593 0.28 8.89 30.79
CA GLU A 593 0.53 7.64 31.53
C GLU A 593 -0.78 6.96 31.97
N LYS A 594 -1.73 7.77 32.48
CA LYS A 594 -3.01 7.24 33.00
C LYS A 594 -3.91 6.72 31.88
N LEU A 595 -4.06 7.49 30.79
CA LEU A 595 -4.89 7.10 29.66
C LEU A 595 -4.26 5.98 28.84
N ASN A 596 -2.94 6.02 28.61
CA ASN A 596 -2.22 4.94 27.95
C ASN A 596 -2.38 3.63 28.74
N LYS A 597 -2.25 3.65 30.07
CA LYS A 597 -2.48 2.45 30.90
C LYS A 597 -3.91 1.91 30.76
N LEU A 598 -4.92 2.77 30.69
CA LEU A 598 -6.30 2.35 30.45
C LEU A 598 -6.42 1.63 29.10
N PHE A 599 -5.99 2.25 28.00
CA PHE A 599 -6.17 1.69 26.66
C PHE A 599 -5.30 0.45 26.42
N MET A 600 -4.10 0.40 27.00
CA MET A 600 -3.26 -0.80 26.99
C MET A 600 -3.83 -1.93 27.84
N GLY A 601 -4.52 -1.63 28.94
CA GLY A 601 -5.16 -2.62 29.81
C GLY A 601 -6.33 -3.38 29.17
N VAL A 602 -6.86 -2.89 28.05
CA VAL A 602 -7.89 -3.57 27.24
C VAL A 602 -7.30 -4.26 26.01
N ALA A 603 -5.99 -4.09 25.76
CA ALA A 603 -5.30 -4.73 24.64
C ALA A 603 -5.17 -6.25 24.87
N PRO A 604 -5.06 -7.06 23.80
CA PRO A 604 -4.82 -8.50 23.93
C PRO A 604 -3.59 -8.81 24.82
N LYS A 605 -3.64 -9.90 25.59
CA LYS A 605 -2.60 -10.27 26.59
C LYS A 605 -1.17 -10.15 26.07
N TRP A 606 -0.90 -10.55 24.83
CA TRP A 606 0.44 -10.47 24.24
C TRP A 606 0.98 -9.03 24.12
N MET A 607 0.12 -8.03 23.89
CA MET A 607 0.51 -6.62 23.91
C MET A 607 0.72 -6.09 25.33
N GLN A 608 -0.04 -6.60 26.30
CA GLN A 608 0.14 -6.27 27.72
C GLN A 608 1.48 -6.79 28.23
N GLU A 609 1.81 -8.05 27.93
CA GLU A 609 3.09 -8.67 28.27
C GLU A 609 4.29 -7.94 27.63
N LEU A 610 4.14 -7.47 26.39
CA LEU A 610 5.16 -6.67 25.72
C LEU A 610 5.37 -5.31 26.42
N ALA A 611 4.28 -4.64 26.80
CA ALA A 611 4.33 -3.36 27.49
C ALA A 611 4.87 -3.49 28.92
N GLU A 612 4.55 -4.58 29.63
CA GLU A 612 5.12 -4.89 30.95
C GLU A 612 6.63 -5.16 30.86
N LYS A 613 7.08 -5.92 29.85
CA LYS A 613 8.52 -6.10 29.59
C LYS A 613 9.20 -4.77 29.31
N ALA A 614 8.62 -3.91 28.47
CA ALA A 614 9.17 -2.60 28.18
C ALA A 614 9.24 -1.71 29.43
N ARG A 615 8.22 -1.75 30.30
CA ARG A 615 8.21 -1.00 31.56
C ARG A 615 9.25 -1.52 32.56
N SER A 616 9.38 -2.84 32.69
CA SER A 616 10.43 -3.48 33.51
C SER A 616 11.82 -3.04 33.09
N ILE A 617 12.09 -3.01 31.78
CA ILE A 617 13.37 -2.54 31.23
C ILE A 617 13.58 -1.06 31.53
N ALA A 618 12.55 -0.22 31.40
CA ALA A 618 12.65 1.20 31.72
C ALA A 618 12.92 1.46 33.22
N GLU A 619 12.31 0.68 34.11
CA GLU A 619 12.58 0.75 35.55
C GLU A 619 13.99 0.26 35.90
N GLU A 620 14.50 -0.79 35.25
CA GLU A 620 15.89 -1.22 35.39
C GLU A 620 16.88 -0.14 34.94
N ILE A 621 16.61 0.51 33.81
CA ILE A 621 17.41 1.65 33.31
C ILE A 621 17.39 2.81 34.32
N LYS A 622 16.22 3.14 34.87
CA LYS A 622 16.10 4.21 35.87
C LYS A 622 16.87 3.87 37.15
N LYS A 623 16.80 2.62 37.60
CA LYS A 623 17.52 2.15 38.79
C LYS A 623 19.04 2.16 38.58
N LEU A 624 19.49 1.76 37.39
CA LEU A 624 20.90 1.87 36.98
C LEU A 624 21.35 3.33 36.95
N SER A 625 20.50 4.25 36.48
CA SER A 625 20.78 5.70 36.48
C SER A 625 20.89 6.25 37.91
N GLU A 626 19.99 5.88 38.82
CA GLU A 626 20.03 6.30 40.23
C GLU A 626 21.24 5.70 40.98
N GLU A 627 21.66 4.49 40.64
CA GLU A 627 22.88 3.86 41.18
C GLU A 627 24.16 4.53 40.63
N LEU A 628 24.15 4.94 39.36
CA LEU A 628 25.23 5.72 38.74
C LEU A 628 25.35 7.13 39.35
N GLU A 629 24.24 7.81 39.64
CA GLU A 629 24.25 9.11 40.33
C GLU A 629 24.79 9.00 41.76
N LYS A 630 24.43 7.93 42.49
CA LYS A 630 24.99 7.63 43.82
C LYS A 630 26.48 7.28 43.76
N ALA A 631 26.92 6.53 42.75
CA ALA A 631 28.33 6.19 42.55
C ALA A 631 29.16 7.40 42.12
N ALA A 632 28.55 8.38 41.45
CA ALA A 632 29.17 9.63 41.04
C ALA A 632 29.21 10.71 42.16
N GLY A 633 28.60 10.46 43.32
CA GLY A 633 28.66 11.35 44.48
C GLY A 633 27.87 12.65 44.33
N ILE A 634 26.87 12.70 43.44
CA ILE A 634 26.03 13.87 43.24
C ILE A 634 24.78 13.70 44.14
N ARG A 635 24.69 14.51 45.19
CA ARG A 635 23.50 14.61 46.04
C ARG A 635 22.56 15.69 45.54
#